data_AF-A0A1R3TW70-F1
#
_entry.id   AF-A0A1R3TW70-F1
#
_cell.length_a   1.000
_cell.length_b   1.000
_cell.length_c   1.000
_cell.angle_alpha   90.00
_cell.angle_beta   90.00
_cell.angle_gamma   90.00
#
_symmetry.space_group_name_H-M   'P 1'
#
loop_
_entity.id
_entity.type
_entity.pdbx_description
1 polymer ?
#
loop_
_entity_poly.entity_id
_entity_poly.type
_entity_poly.pdbx_seq_one_letter_code
_entity_poly.pdbx_strand_id
1 'polypeptide(L)'
;MKSTTKSKPVEPRKNLAATATQLIADAKNDITIPFYSGALQHQDDTLLARGGGKGLKIYDEVARDTHAGAMLDKRKKTLVARNWEIKQASDKPLDIAAADFCREVIGELPFDRICEDLLDATLKGFAVSEIIWKRHGNRIVPDRVITHDQRRFAFGEDWKPRLLTWSNMRDGMELPDRKFIVHRFGVKGNNPYGLGLGSRLFWPVLFKREGITFWLHFLEKFASPTVIGFTPYGTLPEEQNKLMNTLRQLRSSSALTAPIGTDIKFLEASRSGTVTYQEFLQYWDKQISICVTGETLTTDIGSNGSRAASETHAEMLELLVDSDADLLSGTLRETLLTWLVEYNFPGAGIPQIWRVRPKNEKSAADVGKAKADAATAINSALMSVLKTAAQIDDDDFAREFITSFGLTDSLSNKAIDALVEARFAFMEGGKPGRDVRKAANGNSLFDELFDGAPKKKLQRHDWGVGFAVENARIETVSDQLETVVEKHFNRRFAAIRKALDAPDFAMAQRAILALAAVWSPSALATQIGDGLELAALQGREAAFLDGETEADFADADVINQPFREQIEYFRQKRVKPTEAWTDALRGVHDRAFVIAGATDTDMLTDFQNAIARAMEEGTGLEQFRKDFDRIVTQYGWQYKGERGWRTRVIFETNMRTAYMAGRLKQMRDPDVVKLRPFMEYRHGETRQPKIPRPQHQAWHGLILRYDHPWWNTHFPPNDWLCSCGVRSLSLADLKRRGKTGPDAAPGDLTVPLIDPTSGKLIEHPQGIGYGWDYMPGDLWERGLVPSVLMHEAGVALDNPLHLVEIDTPETVGELLKRSQPFKAKSLDDGIARDEAVRSFLTPFGADIGKAVLFEDKAGHKLPISDLLLRDGQELLAGQIGSLLPMLAEAMMDPDEIWIGVARKRDENGDASDELVVDRRYVRADRKSGLMIVVEMGERVWNAVIARGQDQMTAMDMRRNGKLVFQRSKK
;
A
#
# COMPACT_ATOMS: atom_id res chain seq x y z
N MET A 1 4.96 63.17 43.48
CA MET A 1 6.05 62.61 42.66
C MET A 1 5.50 62.28 41.28
N LYS A 2 5.91 63.01 40.24
CA LYS A 2 5.59 62.70 38.83
C LYS A 2 6.71 61.82 38.28
N SER A 3 6.39 60.60 37.85
CA SER A 3 7.34 59.71 37.17
C SER A 3 7.25 59.96 35.66
N THR A 4 8.29 60.59 35.10
CA THR A 4 8.50 60.79 33.67
C THR A 4 9.30 59.62 33.10
N THR A 5 8.66 58.74 32.34
CA THR A 5 9.33 57.75 31.49
C THR A 5 9.86 58.45 30.24
N LYS A 6 11.20 58.60 30.15
CA LYS A 6 11.90 59.08 28.95
C LYS A 6 11.87 57.98 27.88
N SER A 7 11.27 58.26 26.73
CA SER A 7 11.41 57.43 25.52
C SER A 7 12.85 57.53 24.98
N LYS A 8 13.43 56.39 24.59
CA LYS A 8 14.75 56.33 23.94
C LYS A 8 14.69 57.04 22.57
N PRO A 9 15.73 57.79 22.17
CA PRO A 9 15.79 58.39 20.84
C PRO A 9 15.88 57.30 19.77
N VAL A 10 14.99 57.36 18.79
CA VAL A 10 14.99 56.49 17.60
C VAL A 10 16.24 56.86 16.78
N GLU A 11 17.15 55.90 16.57
CA GLU A 11 18.32 56.11 15.70
C GLU A 11 17.87 56.56 14.30
N PRO A 12 18.59 57.52 13.66
CA PRO A 12 18.27 57.94 12.30
C PRO A 12 18.39 56.74 11.36
N ARG A 13 17.36 56.50 10.54
CA ARG A 13 17.34 55.42 9.56
C ARG A 13 18.58 55.52 8.67
N LYS A 14 19.47 54.52 8.73
CA LYS A 14 20.66 54.46 7.88
C LYS A 14 20.21 54.32 6.42
N ASN A 15 20.75 55.16 5.54
CA ASN A 15 20.54 55.01 4.10
C ASN A 15 21.13 53.68 3.64
N LEU A 16 20.43 52.99 2.73
CA LEU A 16 20.94 51.78 2.10
C LEU A 16 22.23 52.11 1.34
N ALA A 17 23.25 51.27 1.49
CA ALA A 17 24.46 51.37 0.68
C ALA A 17 24.09 51.23 -0.81
N ALA A 18 24.78 51.94 -1.71
CA ALA A 18 24.48 51.89 -3.14
C ALA A 18 24.57 50.46 -3.73
N THR A 19 25.40 49.60 -3.15
CA THR A 19 25.51 48.18 -3.51
C THR A 19 24.33 47.35 -3.04
N ALA A 20 23.57 47.78 -2.03
CA ALA A 20 22.40 47.06 -1.52
C ALA A 20 21.21 47.10 -2.49
N THR A 21 21.21 48.03 -3.46
CA THR A 21 20.20 48.15 -4.52
C THR A 21 20.65 47.53 -5.84
N GLN A 22 21.90 47.08 -5.94
CA GLN A 22 22.46 46.49 -7.15
C GLN A 22 22.44 44.97 -7.06
N LEU A 23 22.03 44.33 -8.15
CA LEU A 23 22.14 42.89 -8.28
C LEU A 23 23.59 42.53 -8.61
N ILE A 24 24.20 41.69 -7.77
CA ILE A 24 25.62 41.29 -7.92
C ILE A 24 25.75 40.02 -8.76
N ALA A 25 24.90 39.01 -8.53
CA ALA A 25 24.88 37.77 -9.32
C ALA A 25 23.93 37.98 -10.50
N ASP A 26 24.49 38.27 -11.68
CA ASP A 26 23.77 38.51 -12.92
C ASP A 26 24.01 37.37 -13.92
N ALA A 27 23.32 37.38 -15.07
CA ALA A 27 23.52 36.32 -16.04
C ALA A 27 24.96 36.25 -16.55
N LYS A 28 25.71 37.37 -16.58
CA LYS A 28 27.07 37.47 -17.16
C LYS A 28 28.14 36.84 -16.28
N ASN A 29 27.89 36.75 -14.98
CA ASN A 29 28.80 36.10 -14.03
C ASN A 29 28.28 34.73 -13.53
N ASP A 30 27.24 34.18 -14.18
CA ASP A 30 26.69 32.86 -13.86
C ASP A 30 27.44 31.73 -14.60
N ILE A 31 28.28 31.00 -13.85
CA ILE A 31 29.07 29.87 -14.37
C ILE A 31 28.24 28.68 -14.88
N THR A 32 26.93 28.65 -14.62
CA THR A 32 26.03 27.56 -15.04
C THR A 32 25.43 27.77 -16.43
N ILE A 33 25.75 28.88 -17.10
CA ILE A 33 25.30 29.20 -18.46
C ILE A 33 26.45 28.93 -19.44
N PRO A 34 26.53 27.71 -20.04
CA PRO A 34 27.63 27.36 -20.94
C PRO A 34 27.50 28.09 -22.28
N PHE A 35 28.56 28.84 -22.66
CA PHE A 35 28.68 29.62 -23.89
C PHE A 35 27.64 30.74 -24.05
N TYR A 36 28.06 31.98 -23.75
CA TYR A 36 27.26 33.18 -23.91
C TYR A 36 26.93 33.48 -25.38
N SER A 37 25.63 33.53 -25.70
CA SER A 37 25.05 34.22 -26.85
C SER A 37 24.09 35.32 -26.37
N GLY A 38 23.71 36.28 -27.23
CA GLY A 38 22.85 37.41 -26.85
C GLY A 38 21.44 37.00 -26.37
N ALA A 39 20.98 35.79 -26.69
CA ALA A 39 19.83 35.14 -26.07
C ALA A 39 20.25 33.92 -25.23
N LEU A 40 19.55 33.72 -24.11
CA LEU A 40 19.69 32.59 -23.21
C LEU A 40 19.01 31.34 -23.79
N GLN A 41 19.63 30.18 -23.58
CA GLN A 41 19.05 28.89 -23.94
C GLN A 41 18.10 28.38 -22.85
N HIS A 42 17.19 27.49 -23.24
CA HIS A 42 16.28 26.84 -22.32
C HIS A 42 17.06 25.84 -21.44
N GLN A 43 16.91 25.90 -20.12
CA GLN A 43 17.58 25.00 -19.17
C GLN A 43 16.79 23.71 -18.86
N ASP A 44 15.87 23.33 -19.75
CA ASP A 44 15.03 22.15 -19.55
C ASP A 44 15.66 20.94 -20.26
N ASP A 45 16.19 20.00 -19.48
CA ASP A 45 16.87 18.80 -19.99
C ASP A 45 16.00 17.98 -20.95
N THR A 46 14.69 17.92 -20.73
CA THR A 46 13.77 17.19 -21.61
C THR A 46 13.69 17.89 -22.98
N LEU A 47 13.61 19.22 -23.00
CA LEU A 47 13.66 19.98 -24.26
C LEU A 47 15.01 19.89 -24.94
N LEU A 48 16.11 19.92 -24.19
CA LEU A 48 17.47 19.83 -24.73
C LEU A 48 17.75 18.45 -25.34
N ALA A 49 17.39 17.37 -24.63
CA ALA A 49 17.68 16.01 -25.04
C ALA A 49 16.69 15.44 -26.08
N ARG A 50 15.40 15.78 -25.97
CA ARG A 50 14.32 15.19 -26.80
C ARG A 50 13.61 16.18 -27.71
N GLY A 51 13.88 17.48 -27.58
CA GLY A 51 13.23 18.51 -28.38
C GLY A 51 13.55 18.40 -29.86
N GLY A 52 14.76 17.99 -30.26
CA GLY A 52 15.11 17.72 -31.68
C GLY A 52 14.71 18.85 -32.65
N GLY A 53 14.81 20.11 -32.21
CA GLY A 53 14.36 21.30 -32.96
C GLY A 53 12.87 21.66 -32.86
N LYS A 54 12.02 20.78 -32.30
CA LYS A 54 10.59 21.04 -32.04
C LYS A 54 10.36 21.94 -30.81
N GLY A 55 11.30 21.96 -29.86
CA GLY A 55 11.24 22.77 -28.63
C GLY A 55 9.94 22.57 -27.86
N LEU A 56 9.31 23.66 -27.40
CA LEU A 56 8.05 23.64 -26.63
C LEU A 56 6.87 22.94 -27.34
N LYS A 57 6.95 22.68 -28.65
CA LYS A 57 5.92 21.94 -29.38
C LYS A 57 5.73 20.52 -28.84
N ILE A 58 6.76 19.92 -28.22
CA ILE A 58 6.60 18.59 -27.62
C ILE A 58 5.64 18.62 -26.42
N TYR A 59 5.53 19.76 -25.73
CA TYR A 59 4.56 19.94 -24.64
C TYR A 59 3.14 20.19 -25.16
N ASP A 60 2.97 20.78 -26.35
CA ASP A 60 1.66 20.80 -27.01
C ASP A 60 1.17 19.38 -27.29
N GLU A 61 2.06 18.46 -27.65
CA GLU A 61 1.70 17.05 -27.81
C GLU A 61 1.33 16.40 -26.48
N VAL A 62 1.96 16.78 -25.35
CA VAL A 62 1.56 16.30 -24.02
C VAL A 62 0.14 16.75 -23.68
N ALA A 63 -0.20 18.01 -23.95
CA ALA A 63 -1.55 18.54 -23.70
C ALA A 63 -2.65 17.85 -24.53
N ARG A 64 -2.29 17.24 -25.68
CA ARG A 64 -3.23 16.46 -26.50
C ARG A 64 -3.54 15.08 -25.95
N ASP A 65 -2.77 14.57 -24.98
CA ASP A 65 -3.16 13.34 -24.28
C ASP A 65 -4.46 13.57 -23.50
N THR A 66 -5.42 12.66 -23.64
CA THR A 66 -6.76 12.83 -23.06
C THR A 66 -6.74 12.95 -21.54
N HIS A 67 -5.83 12.24 -20.87
CA HIS A 67 -5.74 12.25 -19.42
C HIS A 67 -4.91 13.43 -18.93
N ALA A 68 -3.73 13.65 -19.50
CA ALA A 68 -2.88 14.78 -19.12
C ALA A 68 -3.57 16.12 -19.39
N GLY A 69 -4.20 16.28 -20.57
CA GLY A 69 -4.98 17.46 -20.91
C GLY A 69 -6.13 17.69 -19.94
N ALA A 70 -6.91 16.66 -19.61
CA ALA A 70 -8.01 16.76 -18.66
C ALA A 70 -7.54 17.17 -17.25
N MET A 71 -6.42 16.62 -16.76
CA MET A 71 -5.90 16.99 -15.44
C MET A 71 -5.35 18.43 -15.41
N LEU A 72 -4.67 18.86 -16.49
CA LEU A 72 -4.19 20.24 -16.63
C LEU A 72 -5.36 21.22 -16.67
N ASP A 73 -6.40 20.91 -17.45
CA ASP A 73 -7.61 21.72 -17.54
C ASP A 73 -8.36 21.75 -16.21
N LYS A 74 -8.47 20.62 -15.50
CA LYS A 74 -9.07 20.56 -14.15
C LYS A 74 -8.40 21.58 -13.23
N ARG A 75 -7.06 21.55 -13.12
CA ARG A 75 -6.31 22.50 -12.28
C ARG A 75 -6.51 23.97 -12.69
N LYS A 76 -6.44 24.28 -13.99
CA LYS A 76 -6.67 25.65 -14.49
C LYS A 76 -8.10 26.13 -14.25
N LYS A 77 -9.09 25.30 -14.58
CA LYS A 77 -10.51 25.65 -14.48
C LYS A 77 -10.97 25.79 -13.03
N THR A 78 -10.44 24.98 -12.11
CA THR A 78 -10.69 25.17 -10.67
C THR A 78 -10.23 26.55 -10.20
N LEU A 79 -9.07 27.03 -10.67
CA LEU A 79 -8.59 28.38 -10.37
C LEU A 79 -9.54 29.45 -10.93
N VAL A 80 -9.87 29.34 -12.22
CA VAL A 80 -10.61 30.36 -12.97
C VAL A 80 -12.09 30.42 -12.56
N ALA A 81 -12.66 29.31 -12.10
CA ALA A 81 -14.02 29.27 -11.56
C ALA A 81 -14.20 30.09 -10.27
N ARG A 82 -13.11 30.46 -9.59
CA ARG A 82 -13.16 31.27 -8.36
C ARG A 82 -13.41 32.74 -8.69
N ASN A 83 -14.25 33.37 -7.87
CA ASN A 83 -14.48 34.82 -7.95
C ASN A 83 -13.19 35.59 -7.67
N TRP A 84 -12.93 36.62 -8.46
CA TRP A 84 -11.82 37.53 -8.23
C TRP A 84 -12.27 38.77 -7.45
N GLU A 85 -11.38 39.31 -6.63
CA GLU A 85 -11.59 40.54 -5.88
C GLU A 85 -10.41 41.48 -6.06
N ILE A 86 -10.68 42.79 -6.01
CA ILE A 86 -9.64 43.83 -6.00
C ILE A 86 -9.76 44.64 -4.71
N LYS A 87 -8.67 44.64 -3.93
CA LYS A 87 -8.55 45.41 -2.70
C LYS A 87 -7.56 46.57 -2.85
N GLN A 88 -7.97 47.70 -2.29
CA GLN A 88 -7.17 48.92 -2.20
C GLN A 88 -5.86 48.71 -1.42
N ALA A 89 -4.83 49.46 -1.79
CA ALA A 89 -3.53 49.41 -1.13
C ALA A 89 -3.58 50.01 0.29
N SER A 90 -4.37 51.06 0.49
CA SER A 90 -4.62 51.69 1.78
C SER A 90 -5.98 52.41 1.77
N ASP A 91 -6.40 52.93 2.93
CA ASP A 91 -7.65 53.69 3.07
C ASP A 91 -7.55 55.14 2.58
N LYS A 92 -6.46 55.49 1.86
CA LYS A 92 -6.33 56.81 1.23
C LYS A 92 -7.37 56.95 0.11
N PRO A 93 -8.05 58.12 -0.02
CA PRO A 93 -9.04 58.34 -1.07
C PRO A 93 -8.52 58.07 -2.49
N LEU A 94 -7.25 58.37 -2.76
CA LEU A 94 -6.62 58.14 -4.06
C LEU A 94 -6.45 56.63 -4.36
N ASP A 95 -6.10 55.83 -3.35
CA ASP A 95 -5.90 54.38 -3.49
C ASP A 95 -7.24 53.65 -3.66
N ILE A 96 -8.29 54.14 -2.99
CA ILE A 96 -9.67 53.65 -3.17
C ILE A 96 -10.12 53.93 -4.61
N ALA A 97 -9.98 55.16 -5.10
CA ALA A 97 -10.35 55.53 -6.47
C ALA A 97 -9.58 54.74 -7.53
N ALA A 98 -8.29 54.47 -7.30
CA ALA A 98 -7.47 53.65 -8.20
C ALA A 98 -7.93 52.17 -8.20
N ALA A 99 -8.28 51.61 -7.05
CA ALA A 99 -8.80 50.25 -6.93
C ALA A 99 -10.17 50.08 -7.60
N ASP A 100 -11.06 51.06 -7.41
CA ASP A 100 -12.38 51.07 -8.05
C ASP A 100 -12.28 51.13 -9.58
N PHE A 101 -11.39 51.98 -10.10
CA PHE A 101 -11.09 52.04 -11.53
C PHE A 101 -10.53 50.72 -12.08
N CYS A 102 -9.59 50.09 -11.37
CA CYS A 102 -9.07 48.80 -11.77
C CYS A 102 -10.18 47.73 -11.80
N ARG A 103 -11.11 47.77 -10.85
CA ARG A 103 -12.25 46.84 -10.79
C ARG A 103 -13.19 46.99 -11.98
N GLU A 104 -13.49 48.22 -12.37
CA GLU A 104 -14.27 48.53 -13.57
C GLU A 104 -13.59 48.01 -14.85
N VAL A 105 -12.33 48.37 -15.06
CA VAL A 105 -11.57 48.00 -16.26
C VAL A 105 -11.40 46.48 -16.38
N ILE A 106 -11.06 45.79 -15.30
CA ILE A 106 -10.91 44.32 -15.31
C ILE A 106 -12.26 43.65 -15.55
N GLY A 107 -13.36 44.21 -15.04
CA GLY A 107 -14.73 43.71 -15.28
C GLY A 107 -15.19 43.81 -16.74
N GLU A 108 -14.66 44.76 -17.52
CA GLU A 108 -14.96 44.89 -18.95
C GLU A 108 -14.14 43.92 -19.84
N LEU A 109 -13.00 43.43 -19.34
CA LEU A 109 -12.15 42.51 -20.07
C LEU A 109 -12.64 41.06 -19.93
N PRO A 110 -12.30 40.17 -20.89
CA PRO A 110 -12.48 38.73 -20.74
C PRO A 110 -11.44 38.16 -19.76
N PHE A 111 -11.47 38.60 -18.51
CA PHE A 111 -10.41 38.37 -17.52
C PHE A 111 -10.18 36.88 -17.24
N ASP A 112 -11.24 36.08 -17.16
CA ASP A 112 -11.14 34.62 -17.01
C ASP A 112 -10.35 33.97 -18.15
N ARG A 113 -10.61 34.40 -19.40
CA ARG A 113 -9.88 33.89 -20.57
C ARG A 113 -8.41 34.30 -20.55
N ILE A 114 -8.13 35.54 -20.14
CA ILE A 114 -6.75 36.04 -19.98
C ILE A 114 -6.00 35.23 -18.92
N CYS A 115 -6.64 34.93 -17.79
CA CYS A 115 -6.05 34.06 -16.76
C CYS A 115 -5.78 32.66 -17.29
N GLU A 116 -6.74 32.03 -18.00
CA GLU A 116 -6.56 30.71 -18.61
C GLU A 116 -5.36 30.66 -19.55
N ASP A 117 -5.23 31.66 -20.43
CA ASP A 117 -4.13 31.74 -21.38
C ASP A 117 -2.77 31.94 -20.67
N LEU A 118 -2.72 32.75 -19.61
CA LEU A 118 -1.50 32.93 -18.83
C LEU A 118 -1.12 31.64 -18.09
N LEU A 119 -2.09 30.85 -17.62
CA LEU A 119 -1.85 29.57 -16.96
C LEU A 119 -1.31 28.47 -17.88
N ASP A 120 -1.17 28.71 -19.20
CA ASP A 120 -0.36 27.81 -20.05
C ASP A 120 1.09 27.72 -19.59
N ALA A 121 1.56 28.71 -18.81
CA ALA A 121 2.84 28.66 -18.12
C ALA A 121 2.98 27.41 -17.23
N THR A 122 1.90 26.89 -16.63
CA THR A 122 1.97 25.69 -15.76
C THR A 122 2.53 24.49 -16.51
N LEU A 123 2.22 24.35 -17.80
CA LEU A 123 2.75 23.27 -18.64
C LEU A 123 4.14 23.61 -19.21
N LYS A 124 4.30 24.83 -19.74
CA LYS A 124 5.47 25.21 -20.56
C LYS A 124 6.58 25.97 -19.82
N GLY A 125 6.34 26.39 -18.59
CA GLY A 125 7.24 27.21 -17.77
C GLY A 125 6.94 28.70 -17.85
N PHE A 126 6.41 29.20 -18.98
CA PHE A 126 6.01 30.61 -19.11
C PHE A 126 4.88 30.81 -20.13
N ALA A 127 4.25 31.99 -20.08
CA ALA A 127 3.27 32.46 -21.04
C ALA A 127 3.42 33.98 -21.24
N VAL A 128 3.09 34.46 -22.44
CA VAL A 128 3.26 35.87 -22.81
C VAL A 128 1.97 36.40 -23.44
N SER A 129 1.44 37.48 -22.88
CA SER A 129 0.27 38.17 -23.40
C SER A 129 0.56 39.66 -23.64
N GLU A 130 0.23 40.15 -24.83
CA GLU A 130 0.40 41.54 -25.24
C GLU A 130 -0.84 42.38 -24.92
N ILE A 131 -0.64 43.56 -24.34
CA ILE A 131 -1.70 44.53 -24.09
C ILE A 131 -1.77 45.52 -25.26
N ILE A 132 -2.94 45.64 -25.87
CA ILE A 132 -3.23 46.74 -26.80
C ILE A 132 -3.91 47.85 -26.02
N TRP A 133 -3.21 48.95 -25.79
CA TRP A 133 -3.74 50.11 -25.08
C TRP A 133 -4.59 50.98 -25.99
N LYS A 134 -5.66 51.55 -25.44
CA LYS A 134 -6.45 52.63 -26.06
C LYS A 134 -6.66 53.77 -25.07
N ARG A 135 -6.99 54.93 -25.62
CA ARG A 135 -7.48 56.05 -24.82
C ARG A 135 -9.00 56.01 -24.79
N HIS A 136 -9.59 55.99 -23.60
CA HIS A 136 -11.03 56.05 -23.38
C HIS A 136 -11.35 57.28 -22.53
N GLY A 137 -11.87 58.34 -23.16
CA GLY A 137 -12.01 59.65 -22.54
C GLY A 137 -10.66 60.20 -22.05
N ASN A 138 -10.57 60.52 -20.75
CA ASN A 138 -9.33 60.97 -20.10
C ASN A 138 -8.52 59.84 -19.44
N ARG A 139 -8.87 58.57 -19.70
CA ARG A 139 -8.20 57.40 -19.14
C ARG A 139 -7.48 56.60 -20.22
N ILE A 140 -6.43 55.90 -19.84
CA ILE A 140 -5.74 54.91 -20.65
C ILE A 140 -6.14 53.53 -20.14
N VAL A 141 -6.74 52.73 -21.02
CA VAL A 141 -7.28 51.40 -20.69
C VAL A 141 -6.83 50.38 -21.73
N PRO A 142 -6.71 49.09 -21.38
CA PRO A 142 -6.53 48.02 -22.35
C PRO A 142 -7.78 47.92 -23.24
N ASP A 143 -7.59 47.91 -24.55
CA ASP A 143 -8.64 47.51 -25.51
C ASP A 143 -8.82 46.00 -25.52
N ARG A 144 -7.70 45.27 -25.57
CA ARG A 144 -7.64 43.81 -25.57
C ARG A 144 -6.28 43.33 -25.10
N VAL A 145 -6.25 42.11 -24.59
CA VAL A 145 -5.04 41.38 -24.22
C VAL A 145 -4.96 40.14 -25.10
N ILE A 146 -3.86 39.97 -25.83
CA ILE A 146 -3.67 38.90 -26.82
C ILE A 146 -2.53 38.00 -26.39
N THR A 147 -2.80 36.72 -26.24
CA THR A 147 -1.76 35.73 -25.92
C THR A 147 -1.03 35.30 -27.18
N HIS A 148 0.30 35.22 -27.08
CA HIS A 148 1.16 34.82 -28.17
C HIS A 148 1.84 33.48 -27.89
N ASP A 149 2.22 32.79 -28.96
CA ASP A 149 3.00 31.56 -28.86
C ASP A 149 4.36 31.81 -28.18
N GLN A 150 4.62 31.06 -27.11
CA GLN A 150 5.85 31.17 -26.31
C GLN A 150 7.13 31.00 -27.14
N ARG A 151 7.09 30.20 -28.22
CA ARG A 151 8.24 29.92 -29.08
C ARG A 151 8.74 31.16 -29.83
N ARG A 152 7.92 32.21 -29.89
CA ARG A 152 8.31 33.49 -30.48
C ARG A 152 9.13 34.35 -29.52
N PHE A 153 9.32 33.92 -28.28
CA PHE A 153 10.03 34.69 -27.28
C PHE A 153 11.26 33.93 -26.79
N ALA A 154 12.34 34.68 -26.57
CA ALA A 154 13.55 34.25 -25.88
C ALA A 154 13.81 35.22 -24.71
N PHE A 155 14.80 34.93 -23.87
CA PHE A 155 15.23 35.85 -22.82
C PHE A 155 16.66 36.33 -23.08
N GLY A 156 16.90 37.62 -22.89
CA GLY A 156 18.23 38.22 -22.99
C GLY A 156 19.09 38.01 -21.74
N GLU A 157 20.32 38.50 -21.79
CA GLU A 157 21.26 38.52 -20.65
C GLU A 157 20.73 39.30 -19.42
N ASP A 158 19.77 40.19 -19.62
CA ASP A 158 19.09 40.95 -18.58
C ASP A 158 17.87 40.19 -18.00
N TRP A 159 17.71 38.92 -18.36
CA TRP A 159 16.54 38.07 -18.07
C TRP A 159 15.20 38.68 -18.48
N LYS A 160 15.22 39.67 -19.37
CA LYS A 160 14.02 40.25 -19.95
C LYS A 160 13.61 39.47 -21.20
N PRO A 161 12.30 39.34 -21.44
CA PRO A 161 11.78 38.74 -22.65
C PRO A 161 12.19 39.56 -23.90
N ARG A 162 12.46 38.85 -24.99
CA ARG A 162 12.79 39.40 -26.31
C ARG A 162 11.95 38.70 -27.37
N LEU A 163 11.48 39.44 -28.37
CA LEU A 163 10.68 38.90 -29.46
C LEU A 163 11.58 38.45 -30.62
N LEU A 164 11.51 37.17 -30.97
CA LEU A 164 12.16 36.64 -32.16
C LEU A 164 11.39 37.07 -33.41
N THR A 165 12.13 37.66 -34.35
CA THR A 165 11.61 38.12 -35.65
C THR A 165 12.46 37.54 -36.77
N TRP A 166 11.95 37.52 -37.99
CA TRP A 166 12.72 37.04 -39.14
C TRP A 166 14.06 37.78 -39.33
N SER A 167 14.08 39.08 -39.03
CA SER A 167 15.29 39.92 -39.07
C SER A 167 16.23 39.69 -37.88
N ASN A 168 15.74 39.14 -36.77
CA ASN A 168 16.52 38.91 -35.57
C ASN A 168 16.04 37.64 -34.85
N MET A 169 16.33 36.48 -35.47
CA MET A 169 15.94 35.17 -34.93
C MET A 169 16.87 34.65 -33.83
N ARG A 170 18.07 35.22 -33.70
CA ARG A 170 19.09 34.74 -32.75
C ARG A 170 18.94 35.42 -31.39
N ASP A 171 18.98 36.75 -31.36
CA ASP A 171 19.02 37.51 -30.11
C ASP A 171 17.66 38.13 -29.75
N GLY A 172 16.75 38.23 -30.73
CA GLY A 172 15.44 38.86 -30.57
C GLY A 172 15.51 40.39 -30.39
N MET A 173 14.40 41.06 -30.67
CA MET A 173 14.25 42.48 -30.37
C MET A 173 13.77 42.70 -28.94
N GLU A 174 14.24 43.78 -28.31
CA GLU A 174 13.77 44.19 -26.98
C GLU A 174 12.28 44.56 -27.04
N LEU A 175 11.54 44.20 -25.99
CA LEU A 175 10.12 44.50 -25.91
C LEU A 175 9.90 45.92 -25.39
N PRO A 176 8.92 46.67 -25.94
CA PRO A 176 8.52 47.95 -25.38
C PRO A 176 8.04 47.85 -23.93
N ASP A 177 8.34 48.88 -23.14
CA ASP A 177 7.88 48.98 -21.75
C ASP A 177 6.34 48.96 -21.64
N ARG A 178 5.83 48.33 -20.58
CA ARG A 178 4.39 48.26 -20.25
C ARG A 178 3.49 47.66 -21.34
N LYS A 179 4.05 46.76 -22.17
CA LYS A 179 3.36 46.20 -23.33
C LYS A 179 3.05 44.71 -23.23
N PHE A 180 3.92 43.92 -22.60
CA PHE A 180 3.79 42.45 -22.54
C PHE A 180 3.77 41.96 -21.10
N ILE A 181 2.71 41.23 -20.73
CA ILE A 181 2.61 40.47 -19.49
C ILE A 181 3.35 39.15 -19.70
N VAL A 182 4.31 38.85 -18.83
CA VAL A 182 5.02 37.56 -18.85
C VAL A 182 4.77 36.84 -17.53
N HIS A 183 3.99 35.77 -17.60
CA HIS A 183 3.75 34.90 -16.46
C HIS A 183 4.73 33.72 -16.50
N ARG A 184 5.37 33.41 -15.37
CA ARG A 184 6.39 32.37 -15.26
C ARG A 184 6.02 31.41 -14.14
N PHE A 185 6.28 30.13 -14.36
CA PHE A 185 5.95 29.03 -13.46
C PHE A 185 7.16 28.12 -13.24
N GLY A 186 7.34 27.65 -12.01
CA GLY A 186 8.40 26.70 -11.67
C GLY A 186 9.81 27.27 -11.83
N VAL A 187 9.99 28.58 -11.66
CA VAL A 187 11.30 29.24 -11.75
C VAL A 187 12.22 28.66 -10.66
N LYS A 188 13.32 28.05 -11.10
CA LYS A 188 14.38 27.52 -10.23
C LYS A 188 15.68 28.24 -10.54
N GLY A 189 16.30 28.84 -9.53
CA GLY A 189 17.52 29.63 -9.70
C GLY A 189 17.31 30.76 -10.71
N ASN A 190 18.33 31.01 -11.54
CA ASN A 190 18.35 32.09 -12.53
C ASN A 190 17.73 31.71 -13.89
N ASN A 191 16.82 30.72 -13.95
CA ASN A 191 16.19 30.31 -15.20
C ASN A 191 14.97 31.18 -15.56
N PRO A 192 15.06 32.10 -16.53
CA PRO A 192 13.96 33.00 -16.86
C PRO A 192 12.78 32.31 -17.58
N TYR A 193 13.02 31.16 -18.21
CA TYR A 193 11.98 30.39 -18.91
C TYR A 193 11.06 29.61 -17.94
N GLY A 194 11.49 29.44 -16.69
CA GLY A 194 10.81 28.55 -15.75
C GLY A 194 10.97 27.07 -16.11
N LEU A 195 10.37 26.21 -15.29
CA LEU A 195 10.36 24.76 -15.45
C LEU A 195 8.92 24.26 -15.27
N GLY A 196 8.19 24.24 -16.39
CA GLY A 196 6.81 23.77 -16.45
C GLY A 196 6.69 22.26 -16.17
N LEU A 197 5.47 21.82 -15.87
CA LEU A 197 5.17 20.41 -15.63
C LEU A 197 5.46 19.53 -16.87
N GLY A 198 5.52 20.11 -18.07
CA GLY A 198 5.83 19.40 -19.31
C GLY A 198 7.13 18.60 -19.25
N SER A 199 8.16 19.15 -18.59
CA SER A 199 9.46 18.50 -18.36
C SER A 199 9.34 17.11 -17.71
N ARG A 200 8.36 16.96 -16.82
CA ARG A 200 8.05 15.72 -16.11
C ARG A 200 7.01 14.87 -16.86
N LEU A 201 5.96 15.51 -17.35
CA LEU A 201 4.82 14.84 -18.00
C LEU A 201 5.15 14.22 -19.36
N PHE A 202 6.22 14.69 -20.02
CA PHE A 202 6.65 14.14 -21.31
C PHE A 202 6.88 12.62 -21.25
N TRP A 203 7.55 12.12 -20.20
CA TRP A 203 7.91 10.70 -20.10
C TRP A 203 6.70 9.79 -19.85
N PRO A 204 5.82 10.04 -18.86
CA PRO A 204 4.61 9.27 -18.68
C PRO A 204 3.72 9.22 -19.93
N VAL A 205 3.52 10.37 -20.60
CA VAL A 205 2.68 10.41 -21.82
C VAL A 205 3.32 9.64 -22.97
N LEU A 206 4.64 9.72 -23.14
CA LEU A 206 5.35 8.94 -24.15
C LEU A 206 5.16 7.43 -23.92
N PHE A 207 5.43 6.95 -22.70
CA PHE A 207 5.30 5.52 -22.38
C PHE A 207 3.87 5.01 -22.49
N LYS A 208 2.89 5.83 -22.08
CA LYS A 208 1.47 5.54 -22.27
C LYS A 208 1.11 5.38 -23.75
N ARG A 209 1.56 6.28 -24.63
CA ARG A 209 1.29 6.22 -26.08
C ARG A 209 1.90 4.99 -26.75
N GLU A 210 3.12 4.64 -26.37
CA GLU A 210 3.74 3.39 -26.83
C GLU A 210 2.94 2.18 -26.33
N GLY A 211 2.51 2.20 -25.06
CA GLY A 211 1.62 1.18 -24.48
C GLY A 211 0.30 1.01 -25.24
N ILE A 212 -0.37 2.10 -25.61
CA ILE A 212 -1.59 2.09 -26.42
C ILE A 212 -1.29 1.49 -27.79
N THR A 213 -0.16 1.86 -28.40
CA THR A 213 0.25 1.31 -29.70
C THR A 213 0.42 -0.20 -29.61
N PHE A 214 1.12 -0.71 -28.60
CA PHE A 214 1.23 -2.15 -28.36
C PHE A 214 -0.13 -2.82 -28.13
N TRP A 215 -1.03 -2.16 -27.40
CA TRP A 215 -2.38 -2.68 -27.16
C TRP A 215 -3.20 -2.74 -28.45
N LEU A 216 -3.14 -1.73 -29.31
CA LEU A 216 -3.83 -1.72 -30.61
C LEU A 216 -3.28 -2.80 -31.55
N HIS A 217 -1.96 -2.97 -31.62
CA HIS A 217 -1.36 -4.06 -32.40
C HIS A 217 -1.76 -5.44 -31.85
N PHE A 218 -1.89 -5.57 -30.53
CA PHE A 218 -2.39 -6.78 -29.90
C PHE A 218 -3.86 -7.04 -30.28
N LEU A 219 -4.72 -6.04 -30.17
CA LEU A 219 -6.14 -6.14 -30.54
C LEU A 219 -6.32 -6.45 -32.03
N GLU A 220 -5.52 -5.87 -32.92
CA GLU A 220 -5.56 -6.19 -34.36
C GLU A 220 -5.21 -7.66 -34.62
N LYS A 221 -4.14 -8.17 -34.01
CA LYS A 221 -3.75 -9.58 -34.13
C LYS A 221 -4.77 -10.52 -33.51
N PHE A 222 -5.42 -10.10 -32.42
CA PHE A 222 -6.46 -10.88 -31.76
C PHE A 222 -7.76 -10.91 -32.59
N ALA A 223 -8.14 -9.80 -33.21
CA ALA A 223 -9.35 -9.70 -34.03
C ALA A 223 -9.17 -10.25 -35.46
N SER A 224 -7.94 -10.24 -35.99
CA SER A 224 -7.58 -10.78 -37.31
C SER A 224 -6.44 -11.79 -37.17
N PRO A 225 -6.71 -12.99 -36.62
CA PRO A 225 -5.72 -14.02 -36.51
C PRO A 225 -5.16 -14.39 -37.89
N THR A 226 -3.86 -14.63 -37.97
CA THR A 226 -3.22 -14.97 -39.24
C THR A 226 -3.65 -16.36 -39.67
N VAL A 227 -4.18 -16.48 -40.88
CA VAL A 227 -4.65 -17.75 -41.43
C VAL A 227 -3.49 -18.43 -42.17
N ILE A 228 -3.17 -19.64 -41.76
CA ILE A 228 -2.13 -20.46 -42.40
C ILE A 228 -2.83 -21.64 -43.07
N GLY A 229 -2.63 -21.77 -44.39
CA GLY A 229 -3.09 -22.91 -45.17
C GLY A 229 -1.92 -23.84 -45.49
N PHE A 230 -1.99 -25.09 -45.05
CA PHE A 230 -1.03 -26.13 -45.38
C PHE A 230 -1.49 -26.86 -46.64
N THR A 231 -0.63 -26.91 -47.67
CA THR A 231 -0.86 -27.69 -48.89
C THR A 231 0.06 -28.91 -48.94
N PRO A 232 -0.41 -30.03 -49.51
CA PRO A 232 0.42 -31.22 -49.70
C PRO A 232 1.66 -30.94 -50.57
N TYR A 233 2.74 -31.68 -50.31
CA TYR A 233 3.99 -31.58 -51.07
C TYR A 233 3.76 -32.02 -52.53
N GLY A 234 4.22 -31.23 -53.50
CA GLY A 234 4.04 -31.49 -54.94
C GLY A 234 2.82 -30.80 -55.59
N THR A 235 2.07 -29.98 -54.84
CA THR A 235 0.96 -29.18 -55.39
C THR A 235 1.46 -28.18 -56.44
N LEU A 236 0.76 -28.08 -57.58
CA LEU A 236 1.14 -27.18 -58.67
C LEU A 236 1.03 -25.70 -58.23
N PRO A 237 1.92 -24.80 -58.71
CA PRO A 237 1.92 -23.38 -58.33
C PRO A 237 0.59 -22.66 -58.60
N GLU A 238 -0.16 -23.10 -59.61
CA GLU A 238 -1.45 -22.52 -59.99
C GLU A 238 -2.54 -22.79 -58.93
N GLU A 239 -2.55 -23.98 -58.35
CA GLU A 239 -3.48 -24.35 -57.27
C GLU A 239 -3.11 -23.69 -55.94
N GLN A 240 -1.82 -23.53 -55.66
CA GLN A 240 -1.33 -22.77 -54.50
C GLN A 240 -1.76 -21.29 -54.56
N ASN A 241 -1.66 -20.67 -55.74
CA ASN A 241 -2.11 -19.29 -55.95
C ASN A 241 -3.63 -19.15 -55.83
N LYS A 242 -4.40 -20.14 -56.28
CA LYS A 242 -5.86 -20.17 -56.12
C LYS A 242 -6.25 -20.26 -54.64
N LEU A 243 -5.64 -21.16 -53.88
CA LEU A 243 -5.84 -21.27 -52.43
C LEU A 243 -5.42 -19.98 -51.70
N MET A 244 -4.28 -19.40 -52.05
CA MET A 244 -3.82 -18.13 -51.46
C MET A 244 -4.83 -16.98 -51.71
N ASN A 245 -5.40 -16.91 -52.91
CA ASN A 245 -6.43 -15.92 -53.21
C ASN A 245 -7.74 -16.17 -52.45
N THR A 246 -8.12 -17.44 -52.22
CA THR A 246 -9.27 -17.82 -51.39
C THR A 246 -9.04 -17.52 -49.90
N LEU A 247 -7.83 -17.78 -49.37
CA LEU A 247 -7.44 -17.43 -48.00
C LEU A 247 -7.39 -15.91 -47.77
N ARG A 248 -6.99 -15.11 -48.77
CA ARG A 248 -7.05 -13.65 -48.70
C ARG A 248 -8.49 -13.11 -48.56
N GLN A 249 -9.47 -13.81 -49.11
CA GLN A 249 -10.90 -13.47 -48.98
C GLN A 249 -11.50 -13.91 -47.63
N LEU A 250 -10.83 -14.80 -46.89
CA LEU A 250 -11.29 -15.31 -45.58
C LEU A 250 -11.32 -14.20 -44.51
N ARG A 251 -10.56 -13.11 -44.68
CA ARG A 251 -10.56 -11.95 -43.76
C ARG A 251 -11.92 -11.23 -43.64
N SER A 252 -12.79 -11.36 -44.64
CA SER A 252 -14.12 -10.71 -44.67
C SER A 252 -15.29 -11.67 -44.87
N SER A 253 -15.04 -12.97 -45.02
CA SER A 253 -16.04 -13.96 -45.44
C SER A 253 -16.22 -15.02 -44.36
N SER A 254 -17.47 -15.32 -43.99
CA SER A 254 -17.82 -16.20 -42.87
C SER A 254 -17.82 -17.70 -43.19
N ALA A 255 -17.56 -18.10 -44.44
CA ALA A 255 -17.47 -19.50 -44.86
C ALA A 255 -16.50 -19.67 -46.02
N LEU A 256 -15.80 -20.82 -46.07
CA LEU A 256 -14.81 -21.14 -47.10
C LEU A 256 -14.91 -22.62 -47.51
N THR A 257 -14.68 -22.89 -48.79
CA THR A 257 -14.51 -24.24 -49.34
C THR A 257 -13.05 -24.47 -49.72
N ALA A 258 -12.47 -25.58 -49.26
CA ALA A 258 -11.08 -25.97 -49.55
C ALA A 258 -11.03 -27.42 -50.08
N PRO A 259 -10.05 -27.76 -50.96
CA PRO A 259 -9.86 -29.12 -51.45
C PRO A 259 -9.53 -30.11 -50.33
N ILE A 260 -10.02 -31.34 -50.45
CA ILE A 260 -9.80 -32.43 -49.48
C ILE A 260 -8.28 -32.65 -49.30
N GLY A 261 -7.81 -32.55 -48.05
CA GLY A 261 -6.38 -32.65 -47.70
C GLY A 261 -5.66 -31.32 -47.43
N THR A 262 -6.36 -30.18 -47.54
CA THR A 262 -5.84 -28.85 -47.15
C THR A 262 -6.21 -28.56 -45.69
N ASP A 263 -5.21 -28.26 -44.84
CA ASP A 263 -5.43 -27.90 -43.43
C ASP A 263 -5.32 -26.37 -43.27
N ILE A 264 -6.32 -25.74 -42.64
CA ILE A 264 -6.37 -24.29 -42.43
C ILE A 264 -6.40 -24.05 -40.92
N LYS A 265 -5.37 -23.37 -40.40
CA LYS A 265 -5.24 -23.05 -38.97
C LYS A 265 -5.10 -21.55 -38.76
N PHE A 266 -5.70 -21.06 -37.68
CA PHE A 266 -5.45 -19.71 -37.17
C PHE A 266 -4.21 -19.74 -36.27
N LEU A 267 -3.28 -18.82 -36.51
CA LEU A 267 -2.14 -18.60 -35.63
C LEU A 267 -2.56 -17.61 -34.54
N GLU A 268 -2.92 -18.12 -33.37
CA GLU A 268 -3.23 -17.30 -32.19
C GLU A 268 -1.97 -17.09 -31.33
N ALA A 269 -1.76 -15.86 -30.86
CA ALA A 269 -0.71 -15.55 -29.90
C ALA A 269 -1.22 -15.84 -28.48
N SER A 270 -0.88 -17.00 -27.91
CA SER A 270 -1.21 -17.31 -26.53
C SER A 270 -0.28 -16.53 -25.57
N ARG A 271 -0.86 -15.67 -24.72
CA ARG A 271 -0.15 -15.06 -23.58
C ARG A 271 -0.82 -15.48 -22.28
N SER A 272 -0.01 -15.80 -21.28
CA SER A 272 -0.42 -16.26 -19.95
C SER A 272 0.23 -15.42 -18.85
N GLY A 273 0.14 -14.10 -18.97
CA GLY A 273 0.50 -13.18 -17.91
C GLY A 273 -0.76 -12.68 -17.21
N THR A 274 -0.69 -12.49 -15.89
CA THR A 274 -1.72 -11.79 -15.10
C THR A 274 -1.72 -10.28 -15.33
N VAL A 275 -0.65 -9.71 -15.90
CA VAL A 275 -0.55 -8.26 -16.15
C VAL A 275 -1.18 -7.91 -17.49
N THR A 276 -2.17 -7.02 -17.46
CA THR A 276 -2.89 -6.56 -18.65
C THR A 276 -2.31 -5.24 -19.18
N TYR A 277 -2.44 -4.98 -20.49
CA TYR A 277 -2.11 -3.67 -21.07
C TYR A 277 -2.93 -2.54 -20.43
N GLN A 278 -4.15 -2.84 -19.99
CA GLN A 278 -5.01 -1.89 -19.29
C GLN A 278 -4.41 -1.45 -17.94
N GLU A 279 -3.88 -2.38 -17.14
CA GLU A 279 -3.22 -2.06 -15.87
C GLU A 279 -1.97 -1.18 -16.08
N PHE A 280 -1.20 -1.45 -17.14
CA PHE A 280 -0.05 -0.62 -17.51
C PHE A 280 -0.47 0.82 -17.85
N LEU A 281 -1.56 1.00 -18.60
CA LEU A 281 -2.08 2.33 -18.93
C LEU A 281 -2.62 3.05 -17.69
N GLN A 282 -3.35 2.34 -16.84
CA GLN A 282 -3.87 2.88 -15.57
C GLN A 282 -2.75 3.33 -14.63
N TYR A 283 -1.62 2.63 -14.61
CA TYR A 283 -0.45 3.05 -13.83
C TYR A 283 0.06 4.43 -14.28
N TRP A 284 0.22 4.64 -15.59
CA TRP A 284 0.70 5.93 -16.10
C TRP A 284 -0.31 7.06 -15.93
N ASP A 285 -1.61 6.77 -16.07
CA ASP A 285 -2.66 7.75 -15.79
C ASP A 285 -2.62 8.20 -14.32
N LYS A 286 -2.39 7.28 -13.38
CA LYS A 286 -2.19 7.63 -11.95
C LYS A 286 -0.98 8.54 -11.75
N GLN A 287 0.17 8.23 -12.37
CA GLN A 287 1.37 9.07 -12.25
C GLN A 287 1.17 10.48 -12.81
N ILE A 288 0.42 10.61 -13.91
CA ILE A 288 0.05 11.91 -14.49
C ILE A 288 -0.83 12.71 -13.52
N SER A 289 -1.84 12.08 -12.90
CA SER A 289 -2.70 12.74 -11.90
C SER A 289 -1.90 13.25 -10.70
N ILE A 290 -1.03 12.42 -10.13
CA ILE A 290 -0.18 12.81 -9.00
C ILE A 290 0.68 14.03 -9.36
N CYS A 291 1.25 14.05 -10.57
CA CYS A 291 2.11 15.16 -11.00
C CYS A 291 1.34 16.47 -11.21
N VAL A 292 0.08 16.43 -11.66
CA VAL A 292 -0.69 17.62 -12.03
C VAL A 292 -1.56 18.12 -10.88
N THR A 293 -2.35 17.24 -10.28
CA THR A 293 -3.37 17.57 -9.27
C THR A 293 -3.00 17.11 -7.86
N GLY A 294 -1.91 16.35 -7.69
CA GLY A 294 -1.45 15.90 -6.37
C GLY A 294 -2.28 14.74 -5.78
N GLU A 295 -3.16 14.13 -6.57
CA GLU A 295 -4.05 13.05 -6.13
C GLU A 295 -3.84 11.75 -6.94
N THR A 296 -4.13 10.60 -6.31
CA THR A 296 -4.02 9.26 -6.92
C THR A 296 -5.36 8.72 -7.42
N LEU A 297 -6.47 9.18 -6.86
CA LEU A 297 -7.82 8.79 -7.27
C LEU A 297 -8.28 9.72 -8.39
N THR A 298 -8.39 9.17 -9.60
CA THR A 298 -9.09 9.79 -10.72
C THR A 298 -10.60 9.68 -10.50
N THR A 299 -11.41 10.38 -11.29
CA THR A 299 -12.88 10.47 -11.18
C THR A 299 -13.62 9.11 -11.19
N ASP A 300 -12.93 8.00 -11.46
CA ASP A 300 -13.42 6.63 -11.31
C ASP A 300 -13.35 6.18 -9.84
N ILE A 301 -14.32 6.64 -9.05
CA ILE A 301 -14.60 6.05 -7.74
C ILE A 301 -15.31 4.71 -8.00
N GLY A 302 -14.54 3.62 -7.96
CA GLY A 302 -15.09 2.28 -7.77
C GLY A 302 -15.83 2.20 -6.42
N SER A 303 -16.69 1.19 -6.25
CA SER A 303 -17.62 1.00 -5.12
C SER A 303 -17.03 0.98 -3.69
N ASN A 304 -15.71 1.17 -3.53
CA ASN A 304 -14.97 1.09 -2.26
C ASN A 304 -14.25 2.41 -1.87
N GLY A 305 -14.55 3.55 -2.49
CA GLY A 305 -13.94 4.83 -2.10
C GLY A 305 -14.46 5.38 -0.77
N SER A 306 -13.59 5.59 0.22
CA SER A 306 -13.98 6.27 1.46
C SER A 306 -14.17 7.77 1.22
N ARG A 307 -15.19 8.36 1.85
CA ARG A 307 -15.48 9.79 1.77
C ARG A 307 -14.27 10.66 2.19
N ALA A 308 -13.49 10.19 3.16
CA ALA A 308 -12.29 10.87 3.66
C ALA A 308 -11.17 10.94 2.60
N ALA A 309 -10.95 9.87 1.83
CA ALA A 309 -9.95 9.88 0.76
C ALA A 309 -10.33 10.87 -0.36
N SER A 310 -11.63 11.03 -0.66
CA SER A 310 -12.09 12.02 -1.63
C SER A 310 -11.91 13.46 -1.12
N GLU A 311 -12.10 13.68 0.19
CA GLU A 311 -11.91 14.99 0.83
C GLU A 311 -10.42 15.40 0.86
N THR A 312 -9.48 14.50 1.20
CA THR A 312 -8.03 14.80 1.20
C THR A 312 -7.47 15.05 -0.20
N HIS A 313 -7.96 14.33 -1.21
CA HIS A 313 -7.58 14.55 -2.61
C HIS A 313 -8.04 15.92 -3.13
N ALA A 314 -9.25 16.34 -2.77
CA ALA A 314 -9.72 17.69 -3.09
C ALA A 314 -8.84 18.77 -2.43
N GLU A 315 -8.42 18.58 -1.17
CA GLU A 315 -7.56 19.54 -0.47
C GLU A 315 -6.19 19.74 -1.13
N MET A 316 -5.56 18.67 -1.64
CA MET A 316 -4.27 18.75 -2.34
C MET A 316 -4.37 19.55 -3.65
N LEU A 317 -5.42 19.31 -4.45
CA LEU A 317 -5.67 20.09 -5.65
C LEU A 317 -5.88 21.57 -5.31
N GLU A 318 -6.70 21.85 -4.30
CA GLU A 318 -6.99 23.22 -3.87
C GLU A 318 -5.72 23.96 -3.38
N LEU A 319 -4.79 23.27 -2.70
CA LEU A 319 -3.50 23.83 -2.30
C LEU A 319 -2.64 24.23 -3.52
N LEU A 320 -2.56 23.34 -4.52
CA LEU A 320 -1.83 23.63 -5.76
C LEU A 320 -2.45 24.79 -6.53
N VAL A 321 -3.78 24.86 -6.57
CA VAL A 321 -4.53 25.95 -7.19
C VAL A 321 -4.32 27.27 -6.44
N ASP A 322 -4.25 27.27 -5.11
CA ASP A 322 -3.94 28.46 -4.32
C ASP A 322 -2.53 28.99 -4.66
N SER A 323 -1.54 28.10 -4.75
CA SER A 323 -0.18 28.49 -5.15
C SER A 323 -0.13 29.09 -6.56
N ASP A 324 -0.89 28.54 -7.50
CA ASP A 324 -0.98 29.09 -8.86
C ASP A 324 -1.68 30.46 -8.87
N ALA A 325 -2.71 30.62 -8.03
CA ALA A 325 -3.44 31.87 -7.88
C ALA A 325 -2.57 33.00 -7.32
N ASP A 326 -1.74 32.71 -6.32
CA ASP A 326 -0.80 33.68 -5.73
C ASP A 326 0.22 34.15 -6.77
N LEU A 327 0.77 33.22 -7.56
CA LEU A 327 1.76 33.53 -8.59
C LEU A 327 1.16 34.37 -9.74
N LEU A 328 -0.04 34.01 -10.18
CA LEU A 328 -0.76 34.76 -11.21
C LEU A 328 -1.16 36.15 -10.72
N SER A 329 -1.63 36.25 -9.47
CA SER A 329 -1.99 37.51 -8.81
C SER A 329 -0.79 38.45 -8.69
N GLY A 330 0.37 37.92 -8.29
CA GLY A 330 1.63 38.67 -8.26
C GLY A 330 2.00 39.21 -9.63
N THR A 331 1.93 38.37 -10.66
CA THR A 331 2.23 38.76 -12.05
C THR A 331 1.31 39.89 -12.52
N LEU A 332 -0.01 39.76 -12.33
CA LEU A 332 -1.00 40.76 -12.73
C LEU A 332 -0.85 42.07 -11.95
N ARG A 333 -0.45 41.99 -10.68
CA ARG A 333 -0.19 43.16 -9.85
C ARG A 333 1.02 43.94 -10.36
N GLU A 334 2.15 43.26 -10.57
CA GLU A 334 3.42 43.87 -11.03
C GLU A 334 3.33 44.43 -12.45
N THR A 335 2.43 43.87 -13.27
CA THR A 335 2.25 44.29 -14.66
C THR A 335 0.97 45.11 -14.82
N LEU A 336 -0.14 44.47 -15.18
CA LEU A 336 -1.39 45.09 -15.60
C LEU A 336 -1.90 46.16 -14.62
N LEU A 337 -1.97 45.85 -13.32
CA LEU A 337 -2.47 46.81 -12.32
C LEU A 337 -1.51 47.97 -12.09
N THR A 338 -0.22 47.68 -11.99
CA THR A 338 0.81 48.74 -11.86
C THR A 338 0.73 49.70 -13.04
N TRP A 339 0.64 49.20 -14.27
CA TRP A 339 0.58 50.04 -15.46
C TRP A 339 -0.72 50.83 -15.56
N LEU A 340 -1.87 50.22 -15.20
CA LEU A 340 -3.15 50.92 -15.13
C LEU A 340 -3.11 52.08 -14.13
N VAL A 341 -2.54 51.86 -12.95
CA VAL A 341 -2.42 52.90 -11.92
C VAL A 341 -1.43 53.97 -12.35
N GLU A 342 -0.25 53.61 -12.86
CA GLU A 342 0.77 54.59 -13.27
C GLU A 342 0.29 55.49 -14.42
N TYR A 343 -0.50 54.96 -15.36
CA TYR A 343 -1.06 55.77 -16.45
C TYR A 343 -2.18 56.72 -16.02
N ASN A 344 -2.98 56.36 -15.01
CA ASN A 344 -4.24 57.04 -14.70
C ASN A 344 -4.26 57.75 -13.34
N PHE A 345 -3.45 57.30 -12.39
CA PHE A 345 -3.38 57.73 -10.99
C PHE A 345 -1.93 57.71 -10.48
N PRO A 346 -1.02 58.53 -11.05
CA PRO A 346 0.37 58.56 -10.61
C PRO A 346 0.47 58.88 -9.10
N GLY A 347 1.23 58.08 -8.36
CA GLY A 347 1.42 58.23 -6.91
C GLY A 347 0.37 57.52 -6.03
N ALA A 348 -0.64 56.88 -6.62
CA ALA A 348 -1.54 55.99 -5.88
C ALA A 348 -0.86 54.66 -5.54
N GLY A 349 -1.28 54.04 -4.42
CA GLY A 349 -0.88 52.70 -4.05
C GLY A 349 -1.46 51.65 -5.02
N ILE A 350 -0.65 50.66 -5.38
CA ILE A 350 -1.04 49.61 -6.34
C ILE A 350 -1.98 48.60 -5.65
N PRO A 351 -3.22 48.43 -6.15
CA PRO A 351 -4.19 47.50 -5.58
C PRO A 351 -3.74 46.03 -5.74
N GLN A 352 -4.37 45.15 -4.98
CA GLN A 352 -4.16 43.71 -5.06
C GLN A 352 -5.36 43.07 -5.74
N ILE A 353 -5.10 42.15 -6.67
CA ILE A 353 -6.10 41.26 -7.25
C ILE A 353 -5.81 39.83 -6.80
N TRP A 354 -6.82 39.06 -6.43
CA TRP A 354 -6.69 37.63 -6.18
C TRP A 354 -8.02 36.93 -6.42
N ARG A 355 -8.00 35.61 -6.51
CA ARG A 355 -9.20 34.78 -6.59
C ARG A 355 -9.51 34.14 -5.24
N VAL A 356 -10.71 34.40 -4.73
CA VAL A 356 -11.15 33.99 -3.39
C VAL A 356 -11.49 32.50 -3.38
N ARG A 357 -10.92 31.77 -2.42
CA ARG A 357 -11.32 30.38 -2.15
C ARG A 357 -12.74 30.35 -1.57
N PRO A 358 -13.67 29.55 -2.14
CA PRO A 358 -14.99 29.35 -1.54
C PRO A 358 -14.86 28.86 -0.09
N LYS A 359 -15.62 29.45 0.84
CA LYS A 359 -15.63 28.99 2.23
C LYS A 359 -16.23 27.59 2.29
N ASN A 360 -15.53 26.65 2.93
CA ASN A 360 -16.08 25.34 3.23
C ASN A 360 -17.09 25.48 4.39
N GLU A 361 -18.37 25.63 4.07
CA GLU A 361 -19.45 25.89 5.04
C GLU A 361 -19.57 24.78 6.09
N LYS A 362 -19.23 23.54 5.71
CA LYS A 362 -19.29 22.38 6.60
C LYS A 362 -18.18 22.41 7.65
N SER A 363 -16.93 22.69 7.26
CA SER A 363 -15.83 22.82 8.23
C SER A 363 -16.02 24.03 9.16
N ALA A 364 -16.60 25.13 8.66
CA ALA A 364 -16.99 26.26 9.51
C ALA A 364 -18.09 25.88 10.52
N ALA A 365 -19.08 25.07 10.12
CA ALA A 365 -20.11 24.56 11.00
C ALA A 365 -19.55 23.58 12.05
N ASP A 366 -18.64 22.69 11.66
CA ASP A 366 -17.98 21.73 12.56
C ASP A 366 -17.08 22.45 13.58
N VAL A 367 -16.34 23.48 13.16
CA VAL A 367 -15.59 24.37 14.07
C VAL A 367 -16.53 25.13 15.01
N GLY A 368 -17.69 25.58 14.51
CA GLY A 368 -18.72 26.20 15.33
C GLY A 368 -19.27 25.25 16.41
N LYS A 369 -19.55 24.00 16.03
CA LYS A 369 -20.01 22.94 16.93
C LYS A 369 -18.94 22.57 17.96
N ALA A 370 -17.69 22.39 17.56
CA ALA A 370 -16.58 22.10 18.47
C ALA A 370 -16.38 23.22 19.51
N LYS A 371 -16.53 24.50 19.11
CA LYS A 371 -16.52 25.64 20.05
C LYS A 371 -17.70 25.59 21.03
N ALA A 372 -18.89 25.20 20.59
CA ALA A 372 -20.07 25.07 21.44
C ALA A 372 -19.95 23.89 22.43
N ASP A 373 -19.41 22.76 21.98
CA ASP A 373 -19.18 21.57 22.81
C ASP A 373 -18.08 21.85 23.87
N ALA A 374 -17.00 22.55 23.48
CA ALA A 374 -15.97 23.00 24.41
C ALA A 374 -16.52 23.98 25.47
N ALA A 375 -17.38 24.92 25.07
CA ALA A 375 -18.03 25.84 26.01
C ALA A 375 -18.95 25.09 27.01
N THR A 376 -19.65 24.05 26.54
CA THR A 376 -20.50 23.20 27.37
C THR A 376 -19.69 22.39 28.38
N ALA A 377 -18.54 21.84 27.96
CA ALA A 377 -17.62 21.11 28.83
C ALA A 377 -17.00 22.01 29.91
N ILE A 378 -16.59 23.24 29.55
CA ILE A 378 -16.08 24.23 30.51
C ILE A 378 -17.16 24.61 31.53
N ASN A 379 -18.39 24.85 31.10
CA ASN A 379 -19.51 25.14 32.00
C ASN A 379 -19.81 23.97 32.95
N SER A 380 -19.81 22.73 32.45
CA SER A 380 -20.00 21.54 33.30
C SER A 380 -18.88 21.38 34.34
N ALA A 381 -17.63 21.62 33.95
CA ALA A 381 -16.48 21.56 34.86
C ALA A 381 -16.58 22.66 35.93
N LEU A 382 -16.93 23.89 35.53
CA LEU A 382 -17.12 25.01 36.46
C LEU A 382 -18.23 24.70 37.49
N MET A 383 -19.35 24.11 37.06
CA MET A 383 -20.43 23.71 37.97
C MET A 383 -19.99 22.65 38.99
N SER A 384 -19.12 21.72 38.59
CA SER A 384 -18.55 20.73 39.52
C SER A 384 -17.65 21.37 40.58
N VAL A 385 -16.82 22.33 40.18
CA VAL A 385 -15.94 23.09 41.08
C VAL A 385 -16.77 23.92 42.06
N LEU A 386 -17.84 24.57 41.59
CA LEU A 386 -18.74 25.36 42.43
C LEU A 386 -19.48 24.50 43.46
N LYS A 387 -19.89 23.28 43.08
CA LYS A 387 -20.52 22.34 44.01
C LYS A 387 -19.58 21.91 45.14
N THR A 388 -18.29 21.72 44.85
CA THR A 388 -17.28 21.42 45.86
C THR A 388 -16.96 22.66 46.70
N ALA A 389 -16.84 23.83 46.07
CA ALA A 389 -16.64 25.11 46.75
C ALA A 389 -17.80 25.48 47.69
N ALA A 390 -19.00 24.94 47.46
CA ALA A 390 -20.17 25.14 48.31
C ALA A 390 -19.99 24.63 49.75
N GLN A 391 -19.06 23.70 49.98
CA GLN A 391 -18.71 23.21 51.32
C GLN A 391 -17.70 24.11 52.06
N ILE A 392 -17.18 25.14 51.39
CA ILE A 392 -16.21 26.07 51.97
C ILE A 392 -16.96 27.30 52.49
N ASP A 393 -16.92 27.49 53.80
CA ASP A 393 -17.62 28.60 54.46
C ASP A 393 -16.95 29.96 54.30
N ASP A 394 -15.62 29.98 54.16
CA ASP A 394 -14.81 31.20 53.97
C ASP A 394 -14.79 31.64 52.50
N ASP A 395 -15.14 32.90 52.25
CA ASP A 395 -15.30 33.43 50.89
C ASP A 395 -13.95 33.64 50.18
N ASP A 396 -12.91 34.01 50.92
CA ASP A 396 -11.56 34.20 50.37
C ASP A 396 -10.94 32.86 49.96
N PHE A 397 -11.09 31.83 50.81
CA PHE A 397 -10.63 30.48 50.48
C PHE A 397 -11.45 29.84 49.35
N ALA A 398 -12.76 30.08 49.29
CA ALA A 398 -13.60 29.61 48.19
C ALA A 398 -13.21 30.27 46.85
N ARG A 399 -12.84 31.55 46.86
CA ARG A 399 -12.34 32.26 45.69
C ARG A 399 -11.02 31.68 45.20
N GLU A 400 -10.08 31.44 46.11
CA GLU A 400 -8.80 30.81 45.79
C GLU A 400 -9.02 29.40 45.20
N PHE A 401 -9.92 28.62 45.81
CA PHE A 401 -10.28 27.30 45.31
C PHE A 401 -10.88 27.35 43.90
N ILE A 402 -11.88 28.19 43.63
CA ILE A 402 -12.53 28.29 42.30
C ILE A 402 -11.54 28.73 41.21
N THR A 403 -10.65 29.66 41.53
CA THR A 403 -9.67 30.19 40.56
C THR A 403 -8.47 29.26 40.33
N SER A 404 -8.16 28.38 41.29
CA SER A 404 -7.04 27.43 41.19
C SER A 404 -7.14 26.42 40.04
N PHE A 405 -8.35 26.18 39.52
CA PHE A 405 -8.60 25.21 38.44
C PHE A 405 -8.40 25.79 37.02
N GLY A 406 -8.06 27.08 36.87
CA GLY A 406 -7.82 27.72 35.56
C GLY A 406 -9.06 27.81 34.65
N LEU A 407 -10.25 27.50 35.17
CA LEU A 407 -11.51 27.52 34.43
C LEU A 407 -12.14 28.91 34.35
N THR A 408 -11.61 29.88 35.09
CA THR A 408 -12.15 31.24 35.22
C THR A 408 -11.25 32.32 34.63
N ASP A 409 -10.19 31.95 33.91
CA ASP A 409 -9.16 32.87 33.38
C ASP A 409 -9.72 33.94 32.42
N SER A 410 -10.84 33.63 31.76
CA SER A 410 -11.56 34.55 30.88
C SER A 410 -12.65 35.38 31.58
N LEU A 411 -12.90 35.15 32.88
CA LEU A 411 -13.94 35.83 33.65
C LEU A 411 -13.37 37.06 34.36
N SER A 412 -14.15 38.14 34.41
CA SER A 412 -13.79 39.32 35.21
C SER A 412 -13.80 38.99 36.70
N ASN A 413 -13.00 39.71 37.50
CA ASN A 413 -13.00 39.56 38.97
C ASN A 413 -14.42 39.66 39.57
N LYS A 414 -15.26 40.56 39.02
CA LYS A 414 -16.66 40.73 39.45
C LYS A 414 -17.52 39.49 39.16
N ALA A 415 -17.28 38.79 38.06
CA ALA A 415 -17.97 37.54 37.74
C ALA A 415 -17.50 36.40 38.65
N ILE A 416 -16.20 36.35 38.99
CA ILE A 416 -15.65 35.39 39.95
C ILE A 416 -16.27 35.61 41.35
N ASP A 417 -16.41 36.85 41.78
CA ASP A 417 -17.07 37.19 43.06
C ASP A 417 -18.53 36.74 43.11
N ALA A 418 -19.27 36.94 42.02
CA ALA A 418 -20.65 36.46 41.91
C ALA A 418 -20.73 34.93 41.94
N LEU A 419 -19.75 34.23 41.37
CA LEU A 419 -19.68 32.76 41.42
C LEU A 419 -19.38 32.25 42.83
N VAL A 420 -18.47 32.91 43.55
CA VAL A 420 -18.20 32.64 44.97
C VAL A 420 -19.48 32.83 45.77
N GLU A 421 -20.22 33.92 45.58
CA GLU A 421 -21.47 34.15 46.31
C GLU A 421 -22.57 33.12 45.97
N ALA A 422 -22.68 32.74 44.69
CA ALA A 422 -23.68 31.79 44.19
C ALA A 422 -23.42 30.32 44.57
N ARG A 423 -22.20 29.96 45.01
CA ARG A 423 -21.80 28.57 45.29
C ARG A 423 -22.73 27.84 46.26
N PHE A 424 -23.31 28.55 47.23
CA PHE A 424 -24.19 27.97 48.23
C PHE A 424 -25.56 27.55 47.70
N ALA A 425 -25.94 27.95 46.48
CA ALA A 425 -27.15 27.47 45.82
C ALA A 425 -27.09 25.97 45.50
N PHE A 426 -25.91 25.34 45.60
CA PHE A 426 -25.66 23.94 45.26
C PHE A 426 -25.55 22.98 46.47
N MET A 427 -25.80 23.46 47.70
CA MET A 427 -25.92 22.61 48.90
C MET A 427 -27.37 22.18 49.17
N GLU A 428 -27.60 20.90 49.48
CA GLU A 428 -28.89 20.45 50.04
C GLU A 428 -29.09 21.04 51.45
N GLY A 429 -30.08 21.92 51.59
CA GLY A 429 -30.46 22.56 52.85
C GLY A 429 -30.20 24.06 52.92
N GLY A 430 -29.32 24.62 52.08
CA GLY A 430 -28.95 26.05 52.09
C GLY A 430 -28.39 26.55 53.44
N LYS A 431 -27.67 27.68 53.45
CA LYS A 431 -27.26 28.30 54.73
C LYS A 431 -28.50 28.81 55.49
N PRO A 432 -28.64 28.58 56.81
CA PRO A 432 -29.74 29.14 57.59
C PRO A 432 -29.65 30.67 57.59
N GLY A 433 -30.63 31.35 56.97
CA GLY A 433 -30.81 32.81 57.11
C GLY A 433 -30.61 33.68 55.86
N ARG A 434 -30.33 33.14 54.66
CA ARG A 434 -30.35 33.92 53.41
C ARG A 434 -31.09 33.18 52.30
N ASP A 435 -32.21 33.76 51.87
CA ASP A 435 -33.04 33.26 50.76
C ASP A 435 -32.39 33.64 49.42
N VAL A 436 -31.59 32.71 48.87
CA VAL A 436 -30.78 32.90 47.67
C VAL A 436 -31.64 33.23 46.43
N ARG A 437 -32.93 32.83 46.43
CA ARG A 437 -33.87 33.15 45.34
C ARG A 437 -34.28 34.62 45.29
N LYS A 438 -34.16 35.36 46.39
CA LYS A 438 -34.44 36.81 46.41
C LYS A 438 -33.26 37.66 45.95
N ALA A 439 -32.02 37.16 46.07
CA ALA A 439 -30.82 37.88 45.65
C ALA A 439 -30.56 37.80 44.13
N ALA A 440 -31.12 36.78 43.45
CA ALA A 440 -30.93 36.56 42.01
C ALA A 440 -31.94 37.33 41.12
N ASN A 441 -32.98 37.95 41.70
CA ASN A 441 -33.95 38.71 40.90
C ASN A 441 -33.33 40.04 40.44
N GLY A 442 -32.88 40.05 39.19
CA GLY A 442 -32.36 41.25 38.50
C GLY A 442 -31.04 41.06 37.73
N ASN A 443 -30.47 39.85 37.68
CA ASN A 443 -29.22 39.59 36.97
C ASN A 443 -29.47 38.78 35.70
N SER A 444 -29.38 39.41 34.51
CA SER A 444 -29.76 38.79 33.23
C SER A 444 -28.97 37.53 32.88
N LEU A 445 -27.76 37.38 33.43
CA LEU A 445 -26.91 36.22 33.24
C LEU A 445 -27.45 34.96 33.96
N PHE A 446 -28.23 35.14 35.04
CA PHE A 446 -28.82 34.03 35.81
C PHE A 446 -30.02 33.41 35.07
N ASP A 447 -30.81 34.21 34.36
CA ASP A 447 -31.96 33.73 33.60
C ASP A 447 -31.53 32.91 32.36
N GLU A 448 -30.45 33.30 31.68
CA GLU A 448 -29.92 32.57 30.51
C GLU A 448 -29.29 31.21 30.85
N LEU A 449 -28.80 31.04 32.09
CA LEU A 449 -28.09 29.83 32.52
C LEU A 449 -29.02 28.73 33.05
N PHE A 450 -30.23 29.07 33.53
CA PHE A 450 -31.06 28.14 34.30
C PHE A 450 -32.49 27.92 33.77
N ASP A 451 -33.08 28.85 33.02
CA ASP A 451 -34.41 28.64 32.42
C ASP A 451 -34.31 28.50 30.89
N GLY A 452 -34.09 27.26 30.47
CA GLY A 452 -33.97 26.87 29.07
C GLY A 452 -35.15 27.34 28.21
N ALA A 453 -34.81 27.87 27.03
CA ALA A 453 -35.77 28.35 26.04
C ALA A 453 -36.89 27.32 25.72
N PRO A 454 -38.13 27.77 25.44
CA PRO A 454 -39.27 26.88 25.22
C PRO A 454 -39.11 26.01 23.97
N LYS A 455 -39.17 24.69 24.17
CA LYS A 455 -39.05 23.65 23.14
C LYS A 455 -40.19 23.71 22.11
N LYS A 456 -39.88 23.98 20.84
CA LYS A 456 -40.74 23.59 19.71
C LYS A 456 -40.56 22.10 19.42
N LYS A 457 -41.67 21.37 19.46
CA LYS A 457 -41.79 19.93 19.16
C LYS A 457 -41.31 19.61 17.74
N LEU A 458 -40.32 18.72 17.61
CA LEU A 458 -40.15 17.87 16.44
C LEU A 458 -40.24 16.40 16.87
N GLN A 459 -40.92 15.63 16.03
CA GLN A 459 -41.42 14.29 16.31
C GLN A 459 -40.31 13.24 16.45
N ARG A 460 -40.62 12.23 17.27
CA ARG A 460 -39.88 10.98 17.52
C ARG A 460 -39.45 10.29 16.23
N HIS A 461 -38.20 9.82 16.20
CA HIS A 461 -37.94 8.37 16.13
C HIS A 461 -36.77 8.02 17.06
N ASP A 462 -37.03 7.06 17.95
CA ASP A 462 -36.23 6.70 19.11
C ASP A 462 -34.90 6.04 18.73
N TRP A 463 -33.84 6.62 19.28
CA TRP A 463 -32.50 6.07 19.40
C TRP A 463 -32.40 5.24 20.69
N GLY A 464 -32.00 3.99 20.56
CA GLY A 464 -31.52 3.16 21.68
C GLY A 464 -30.00 3.05 21.63
N VAL A 465 -29.34 3.89 22.44
CA VAL A 465 -28.03 3.76 23.13
C VAL A 465 -26.88 3.03 22.42
N GLY A 466 -25.80 3.78 22.16
CA GLY A 466 -24.60 3.34 21.44
C GLY A 466 -23.56 2.60 22.28
N PHE A 467 -22.37 2.38 21.68
CA PHE A 467 -21.03 2.39 22.27
C PHE A 467 -19.97 2.25 21.15
N ALA A 468 -18.83 2.92 21.34
CA ALA A 468 -17.47 2.67 20.80
C ALA A 468 -17.18 2.85 19.29
N VAL A 469 -16.23 3.75 18.97
CA VAL A 469 -15.37 3.61 17.78
C VAL A 469 -13.94 3.93 18.19
N GLU A 470 -13.16 2.87 18.37
CA GLU A 470 -11.70 2.86 18.38
C GLU A 470 -11.21 3.06 16.94
N ASN A 471 -10.36 4.06 16.68
CA ASN A 471 -9.36 4.07 15.59
C ASN A 471 -8.47 5.33 15.60
N ALA A 472 -8.12 5.85 16.79
CA ALA A 472 -7.29 7.06 16.97
C ALA A 472 -5.79 6.75 17.24
N ARG A 473 -5.22 5.71 16.62
CA ARG A 473 -3.84 5.26 16.92
C ARG A 473 -2.80 5.50 15.82
N ILE A 474 -3.19 5.84 14.59
CA ILE A 474 -2.23 6.03 13.48
C ILE A 474 -1.83 7.51 13.29
N GLU A 475 -2.78 8.45 13.37
CA GLU A 475 -2.49 9.90 13.29
C GLU A 475 -1.58 10.37 14.44
N THR A 476 -1.81 9.86 15.65
CA THR A 476 -1.00 10.17 16.85
C THR A 476 0.46 9.69 16.74
N VAL A 477 0.72 8.62 15.98
CA VAL A 477 2.08 8.07 15.78
C VAL A 477 2.81 8.78 14.63
N SER A 478 2.07 9.22 13.60
CA SER A 478 2.60 10.01 12.48
C SER A 478 3.13 11.37 12.94
N ASP A 479 2.34 12.10 13.74
CA ASP A 479 2.74 13.41 14.28
C ASP A 479 3.92 13.31 15.27
N GLN A 480 4.01 12.20 16.01
CA GLN A 480 5.14 11.92 16.90
C GLN A 480 6.43 11.60 16.10
N LEU A 481 6.32 10.92 14.96
CA LEU A 481 7.45 10.62 14.07
C LEU A 481 7.98 11.88 13.36
N GLU A 482 7.11 12.76 12.86
CA GLU A 482 7.51 14.03 12.24
C GLU A 482 8.31 14.91 13.21
N THR A 483 7.82 15.02 14.45
CA THR A 483 8.45 15.81 15.53
C THR A 483 9.83 15.25 15.95
N VAL A 484 10.03 13.93 15.83
CA VAL A 484 11.31 13.26 16.16
C VAL A 484 12.32 13.37 15.01
N VAL A 485 11.84 13.29 13.77
CA VAL A 485 12.66 13.35 12.54
C VAL A 485 13.20 14.76 12.31
N GLU A 486 12.39 15.80 12.51
CA GLU A 486 12.81 17.20 12.34
C GLU A 486 13.97 17.58 13.27
N LYS A 487 13.93 17.14 14.54
CA LYS A 487 15.01 17.35 15.53
C LYS A 487 16.32 16.67 15.14
N HIS A 488 16.26 15.54 14.43
CA HIS A 488 17.44 14.78 14.01
C HIS A 488 18.17 15.44 12.85
N PHE A 489 17.43 15.96 11.85
CA PHE A 489 18.01 16.70 10.73
C PHE A 489 18.60 18.04 11.15
N ASN A 490 17.90 18.80 12.00
CA ASN A 490 18.40 20.07 12.53
C ASN A 490 19.71 19.91 13.34
N ARG A 491 19.86 18.80 14.08
CA ARG A 491 21.08 18.48 14.84
C ARG A 491 22.27 18.16 13.92
N ARG A 492 22.04 17.48 12.79
CA ARG A 492 23.10 17.17 11.81
C ARG A 492 23.55 18.39 11.03
N PHE A 493 22.62 19.23 10.57
CA PHE A 493 22.98 20.49 9.90
C PHE A 493 23.76 21.44 10.83
N ALA A 494 23.40 21.53 12.11
CA ALA A 494 24.15 22.29 13.10
C ALA A 494 25.59 21.75 13.32
N ALA A 495 25.78 20.42 13.30
CA ALA A 495 27.09 19.80 13.46
C ALA A 495 28.02 20.02 12.24
N ILE A 496 27.47 19.97 11.01
CA ILE A 496 28.22 20.32 9.79
C ILE A 496 28.62 21.79 9.80
N ARG A 497 27.69 22.68 10.15
CA ARG A 497 27.95 24.13 10.21
C ARG A 497 29.06 24.46 11.22
N LYS A 498 29.04 23.81 12.39
CA LYS A 498 30.10 23.92 13.41
C LYS A 498 31.45 23.35 12.94
N ALA A 499 31.46 22.30 12.11
CA ALA A 499 32.68 21.76 11.52
C ALA A 499 33.27 22.67 10.42
N LEU A 500 32.41 23.42 9.73
CA LEU A 500 32.79 24.41 8.70
C LEU A 500 33.26 25.75 9.30
N ASP A 501 32.82 26.12 10.50
CA ASP A 501 33.25 27.33 11.22
C ASP A 501 34.65 27.21 11.86
N ALA A 502 35.47 26.24 11.43
CA ALA A 502 36.83 26.09 11.93
C ALA A 502 37.75 27.24 11.46
N PRO A 503 38.74 27.65 12.27
CA PRO A 503 39.53 28.86 12.01
C PRO A 503 40.41 28.82 10.76
N ASP A 504 40.68 27.63 10.21
CA ASP A 504 41.36 27.45 8.94
C ASP A 504 40.83 26.24 8.16
N PHE A 505 41.13 26.24 6.86
CA PHE A 505 40.63 25.25 5.91
C PHE A 505 41.09 23.82 6.21
N ALA A 506 42.31 23.64 6.73
CA ALA A 506 42.85 22.33 7.03
C ALA A 506 42.19 21.70 8.28
N MET A 507 41.85 22.53 9.28
CA MET A 507 41.07 22.12 10.44
C MET A 507 39.60 21.84 10.09
N ALA A 508 38.99 22.65 9.21
CA ALA A 508 37.65 22.38 8.69
C ALA A 508 37.59 21.03 7.96
N GLN A 509 38.58 20.74 7.10
CA GLN A 509 38.68 19.46 6.41
C GLN A 509 38.83 18.28 7.37
N ARG A 510 39.68 18.38 8.40
CA ARG A 510 39.81 17.33 9.42
C ARG A 510 38.53 17.14 10.24
N ALA A 511 37.87 18.22 10.63
CA ALA A 511 36.62 18.18 11.39
C ALA A 511 35.48 17.55 10.57
N ILE A 512 35.39 17.88 9.28
CA ILE A 512 34.43 17.29 8.35
C ILE A 512 34.75 15.81 8.09
N LEU A 513 36.02 15.44 7.91
CA LEU A 513 36.44 14.05 7.73
C LEU A 513 36.16 13.20 8.97
N ALA A 514 36.38 13.74 10.17
CA ALA A 514 36.00 13.08 11.43
C ALA A 514 34.48 12.94 11.57
N LEU A 515 33.70 13.96 11.16
CA LEU A 515 32.24 13.90 11.15
C LEU A 515 31.73 12.86 10.14
N ALA A 516 32.33 12.82 8.95
CA ALA A 516 32.01 11.89 7.87
C ALA A 516 32.41 10.44 8.22
N ALA A 517 33.50 10.24 8.97
CA ALA A 517 33.90 8.92 9.46
C ALA A 517 32.92 8.33 10.50
N VAL A 518 32.18 9.18 11.21
CA VAL A 518 31.16 8.77 12.20
C VAL A 518 29.77 8.64 11.57
N TRP A 519 29.53 9.19 10.38
CA TRP A 519 28.25 9.17 9.69
C TRP A 519 28.26 8.19 8.53
N SER A 520 27.62 7.02 8.71
CA SER A 520 27.51 6.06 7.61
C SER A 520 26.35 6.40 6.66
N PRO A 521 26.56 6.28 5.32
CA PRO A 521 25.49 6.38 4.31
C PRO A 521 24.41 5.28 4.44
N SER A 522 24.71 4.22 5.17
CA SER A 522 23.78 3.11 5.41
C SER A 522 22.56 3.53 6.21
N ALA A 523 22.62 4.49 7.13
CA ALA A 523 21.43 4.85 7.93
C ALA A 523 20.32 5.54 7.12
N LEU A 524 20.65 6.31 6.07
CA LEU A 524 19.66 6.96 5.20
C LEU A 524 19.17 6.00 4.10
N ALA A 525 20.04 5.15 3.56
CA ALA A 525 19.65 4.08 2.64
C ALA A 525 18.83 2.98 3.33
N THR A 526 19.11 2.69 4.59
CA THR A 526 18.29 1.84 5.45
C THR A 526 16.99 2.56 5.81
N GLN A 527 16.91 3.86 6.05
CA GLN A 527 15.61 4.52 6.31
C GLN A 527 14.72 4.72 5.07
N ILE A 528 15.32 4.96 3.90
CA ILE A 528 14.59 4.95 2.62
C ILE A 528 14.23 3.50 2.25
N GLY A 529 15.10 2.54 2.57
CA GLY A 529 14.83 1.10 2.48
C GLY A 529 13.74 0.62 3.45
N ASP A 530 13.71 1.12 4.68
CA ASP A 530 12.73 0.82 5.73
C ASP A 530 11.39 1.51 5.40
N GLY A 531 11.41 2.68 4.76
CA GLY A 531 10.23 3.37 4.26
C GLY A 531 9.63 2.74 2.99
N LEU A 532 10.48 2.15 2.14
CA LEU A 532 10.07 1.34 1.00
C LEU A 532 9.66 -0.08 1.42
N GLU A 533 10.30 -0.67 2.44
CA GLU A 533 9.85 -1.88 3.14
C GLU A 533 8.51 -1.58 3.83
N LEU A 534 8.31 -0.45 4.53
CA LEU A 534 7.01 -0.07 5.13
C LEU A 534 5.90 0.09 4.08
N ALA A 535 6.23 0.68 2.92
CA ALA A 535 5.31 0.78 1.79
C ALA A 535 5.02 -0.59 1.15
N ALA A 536 5.97 -1.52 1.18
CA ALA A 536 5.78 -2.93 0.79
C ALA A 536 5.02 -3.75 1.86
N LEU A 537 5.01 -3.27 3.11
CA LEU A 537 4.24 -3.79 4.25
C LEU A 537 2.81 -3.23 4.32
N GLN A 538 2.39 -2.38 3.38
CA GLN A 538 1.03 -1.87 3.29
C GLN A 538 0.06 -3.03 2.99
N GLY A 539 -0.85 -3.32 3.93
CA GLY A 539 -1.66 -4.55 3.97
C GLY A 539 -1.24 -5.59 5.02
N ARG A 540 -0.09 -5.42 5.69
CA ARG A 540 0.39 -6.23 6.84
C ARG A 540 0.23 -5.51 8.19
N GLU A 541 -0.58 -4.46 8.20
CA GLU A 541 -0.76 -3.49 9.30
C GLU A 541 -1.22 -4.14 10.61
N ALA A 542 -1.97 -5.25 10.56
CA ALA A 542 -2.41 -5.98 11.75
C ALA A 542 -1.25 -6.51 12.62
N ALA A 543 -0.08 -6.85 12.06
CA ALA A 543 1.10 -7.30 12.84
C ALA A 543 1.73 -6.19 13.70
N PHE A 544 1.46 -4.94 13.32
CA PHE A 544 2.01 -3.74 13.95
C PHE A 544 0.97 -3.00 14.81
N LEU A 545 -0.32 -3.29 14.62
CA LEU A 545 -1.47 -2.65 15.29
C LEU A 545 -1.98 -3.37 16.56
N ASP A 546 -1.26 -4.36 17.10
CA ASP A 546 -1.70 -5.04 18.33
C ASP A 546 -1.98 -4.00 19.44
N GLY A 547 -3.27 -3.86 19.77
CA GLY A 547 -3.85 -2.78 20.56
C GLY A 547 -3.06 -2.46 21.82
N GLU A 548 -2.95 -1.17 22.13
CA GLU A 548 -2.37 -0.65 23.38
C GLU A 548 -3.27 -0.95 24.60
N THR A 549 -4.32 -1.76 24.43
CA THR A 549 -5.35 -2.09 25.43
C THR A 549 -5.54 -3.60 25.57
N GLU A 550 -5.56 -4.08 26.81
CA GLU A 550 -5.58 -5.51 27.21
C GLU A 550 -6.80 -6.32 26.69
N ALA A 551 -7.85 -5.66 26.21
CA ALA A 551 -9.17 -6.24 25.97
C ALA A 551 -9.45 -6.68 24.50
N ASP A 552 -8.77 -6.11 23.51
CA ASP A 552 -9.20 -6.22 22.10
C ASP A 552 -8.85 -7.58 21.46
N PHE A 553 -7.85 -8.27 22.01
CA PHE A 553 -7.38 -9.56 21.47
C PHE A 553 -8.39 -10.71 21.62
N ALA A 554 -9.30 -10.61 22.59
CA ALA A 554 -10.17 -11.71 22.99
C ALA A 554 -11.65 -11.49 22.59
N ASP A 555 -11.97 -10.35 21.97
CA ASP A 555 -13.31 -10.03 21.49
C ASP A 555 -13.64 -10.85 20.23
N ALA A 556 -14.89 -11.34 20.15
CA ALA A 556 -15.37 -12.07 18.99
C ALA A 556 -15.52 -11.16 17.76
N ASP A 557 -15.75 -9.86 17.97
CA ASP A 557 -15.97 -8.89 16.89
C ASP A 557 -14.69 -8.50 16.14
N VAL A 558 -13.52 -8.65 16.77
CA VAL A 558 -12.20 -8.49 16.10
C VAL A 558 -11.92 -9.65 15.14
N ILE A 559 -12.45 -10.85 15.43
CA ILE A 559 -12.30 -12.05 14.60
C ILE A 559 -13.30 -12.05 13.43
N ASN A 560 -14.36 -11.22 13.51
CA ASN A 560 -15.39 -11.07 12.48
C ASN A 560 -15.03 -10.00 11.43
N GLN A 561 -13.79 -9.51 11.40
CA GLN A 561 -13.36 -8.56 10.35
C GLN A 561 -12.66 -9.31 9.20
N PRO A 562 -12.79 -8.84 7.94
CA PRO A 562 -12.11 -9.46 6.81
C PRO A 562 -10.59 -9.39 6.96
N PHE A 563 -9.97 -10.55 7.20
CA PHE A 563 -8.52 -10.69 7.34
C PHE A 563 -7.98 -11.59 6.23
N ARG A 564 -7.24 -10.98 5.29
CA ARG A 564 -6.82 -11.62 4.04
C ARG A 564 -6.04 -12.91 4.27
N GLU A 565 -5.05 -12.92 5.15
CA GLU A 565 -4.21 -14.08 5.42
C GLU A 565 -5.00 -15.20 6.10
N GLN A 566 -5.97 -14.87 6.96
CA GLN A 566 -6.92 -15.85 7.51
C GLN A 566 -7.81 -16.46 6.42
N ILE A 567 -8.35 -15.64 5.52
CA ILE A 567 -9.20 -16.09 4.40
C ILE A 567 -8.41 -16.98 3.46
N GLU A 568 -7.18 -16.59 3.10
CA GLU A 568 -6.27 -17.39 2.27
C GLU A 568 -5.94 -18.74 2.93
N TYR A 569 -5.58 -18.75 4.22
CA TYR A 569 -5.32 -19.98 4.98
C TYR A 569 -6.56 -20.88 5.10
N PHE A 570 -7.74 -20.29 5.24
CA PHE A 570 -8.98 -21.07 5.39
C PHE A 570 -9.46 -21.66 4.06
N ARG A 571 -9.41 -20.89 2.96
CA ARG A 571 -9.85 -21.32 1.62
C ARG A 571 -8.95 -22.40 1.01
N GLN A 572 -7.67 -22.47 1.39
CA GLN A 572 -6.80 -23.55 0.88
C GLN A 572 -7.13 -24.93 1.46
N LYS A 573 -7.78 -25.00 2.63
CA LYS A 573 -8.05 -26.27 3.31
C LYS A 573 -8.91 -27.15 2.42
N ARG A 574 -8.57 -28.43 2.34
CA ARG A 574 -9.39 -29.42 1.63
C ARG A 574 -10.36 -30.07 2.60
N VAL A 575 -11.61 -30.27 2.17
CA VAL A 575 -12.57 -31.00 3.00
C VAL A 575 -12.11 -32.44 3.20
N LYS A 576 -12.17 -32.95 4.43
CA LYS A 576 -11.86 -34.34 4.76
C LYS A 576 -12.97 -34.90 5.67
N PRO A 577 -13.67 -35.97 5.23
CA PRO A 577 -14.63 -36.69 6.07
C PRO A 577 -14.01 -37.22 7.36
N THR A 578 -14.69 -37.04 8.50
CA THR A 578 -14.29 -37.62 9.79
C THR A 578 -15.50 -38.12 10.59
N GLU A 579 -15.36 -39.26 11.26
CA GLU A 579 -16.40 -39.82 12.13
C GLU A 579 -16.27 -39.29 13.55
N ALA A 580 -15.04 -39.16 14.05
CA ALA A 580 -14.70 -38.62 15.35
C ALA A 580 -13.78 -37.40 15.22
N TRP A 581 -13.73 -36.58 16.28
CA TRP A 581 -12.83 -35.43 16.31
C TRP A 581 -11.35 -35.83 16.39
N THR A 582 -11.06 -37.07 16.80
CA THR A 582 -9.71 -37.65 16.87
C THR A 582 -9.15 -38.07 15.51
N ASP A 583 -9.96 -38.08 14.44
CA ASP A 583 -9.54 -38.51 13.09
C ASP A 583 -8.69 -37.46 12.35
N ALA A 584 -8.63 -36.25 12.91
CA ALA A 584 -7.77 -35.17 12.51
C ALA A 584 -7.29 -34.46 13.77
N LEU A 585 -5.98 -34.47 14.01
CA LEU A 585 -5.35 -33.87 15.18
C LEU A 585 -4.18 -33.00 14.74
N ARG A 586 -3.79 -32.03 15.57
CA ARG A 586 -2.58 -31.23 15.38
C ARG A 586 -2.53 -30.58 13.99
N GLY A 587 -1.39 -30.69 13.32
CA GLY A 587 -1.13 -30.15 11.99
C GLY A 587 -2.01 -30.69 10.85
N VAL A 588 -2.83 -31.72 11.06
CA VAL A 588 -3.85 -32.12 10.07
C VAL A 588 -4.87 -31.00 9.87
N HIS A 589 -5.18 -30.24 10.92
CA HIS A 589 -6.09 -29.11 10.85
C HIS A 589 -5.57 -27.95 10.00
N ASP A 590 -4.26 -27.84 9.75
CA ASP A 590 -3.71 -26.82 8.85
C ASP A 590 -4.04 -27.08 7.38
N ARG A 591 -4.34 -28.34 7.03
CA ARG A 591 -4.53 -28.77 5.63
C ARG A 591 -5.94 -29.24 5.35
N ALA A 592 -6.63 -29.77 6.36
CA ALA A 592 -7.95 -30.34 6.22
C ALA A 592 -9.01 -29.53 6.96
N PHE A 593 -10.13 -29.24 6.28
CA PHE A 593 -11.36 -28.77 6.90
C PHE A 593 -12.19 -30.00 7.30
N VAL A 594 -12.48 -30.13 8.59
CA VAL A 594 -13.13 -31.32 9.17
C VAL A 594 -14.22 -30.89 10.15
N ILE A 595 -15.31 -31.64 10.17
CA ILE A 595 -16.38 -31.51 11.17
C ILE A 595 -16.70 -32.92 11.66
N ALA A 596 -16.47 -33.20 12.94
CA ALA A 596 -16.69 -34.54 13.50
C ALA A 596 -18.12 -35.07 13.22
N GLY A 597 -18.22 -36.28 12.66
CA GLY A 597 -19.49 -36.90 12.32
C GLY A 597 -20.12 -36.41 11.00
N ALA A 598 -19.45 -35.52 10.26
CA ALA A 598 -19.82 -35.15 8.90
C ALA A 598 -18.96 -35.96 7.91
N THR A 599 -19.60 -36.95 7.28
CA THR A 599 -18.94 -37.85 6.33
C THR A 599 -19.19 -37.49 4.87
N ASP A 600 -20.16 -36.62 4.60
CA ASP A 600 -20.51 -36.12 3.26
C ASP A 600 -19.63 -34.92 2.88
N THR A 601 -18.92 -35.03 1.75
CA THR A 601 -17.98 -34.01 1.25
C THR A 601 -18.66 -32.75 0.72
N ASP A 602 -19.86 -32.87 0.15
CA ASP A 602 -20.59 -31.72 -0.40
C ASP A 602 -21.17 -30.89 0.74
N MET A 603 -21.71 -31.55 1.77
CA MET A 603 -22.12 -30.92 3.02
C MET A 603 -20.94 -30.21 3.73
N LEU A 604 -19.78 -30.85 3.81
CA LEU A 604 -18.56 -30.24 4.36
C LEU A 604 -18.12 -29.01 3.56
N THR A 605 -18.24 -29.07 2.23
CA THR A 605 -17.92 -27.95 1.33
C THR A 605 -18.89 -26.78 1.56
N ASP A 606 -20.18 -27.05 1.73
CA ASP A 606 -21.17 -26.02 2.05
C ASP A 606 -20.92 -25.36 3.43
N PHE A 607 -20.51 -26.15 4.44
CA PHE A 607 -20.10 -25.61 5.73
C PHE A 607 -18.82 -24.76 5.62
N GLN A 608 -17.83 -25.22 4.86
CA GLN A 608 -16.61 -24.46 4.62
C GLN A 608 -16.94 -23.13 3.91
N ASN A 609 -17.79 -23.16 2.88
CA ASN A 609 -18.21 -21.95 2.17
C ASN A 609 -18.99 -20.98 3.07
N ALA A 610 -19.85 -21.48 3.96
CA ALA A 610 -20.58 -20.64 4.91
C ALA A 610 -19.63 -19.92 5.88
N ILE A 611 -18.59 -20.61 6.38
CA ILE A 611 -17.58 -20.01 7.26
C ILE A 611 -16.66 -19.06 6.48
N ALA A 612 -16.29 -19.39 5.24
CA ALA A 612 -15.48 -18.51 4.38
C ALA A 612 -16.22 -17.19 4.08
N ARG A 613 -17.53 -17.26 3.77
CA ARG A 613 -18.38 -16.06 3.63
C ARG A 613 -18.45 -15.27 4.92
N ALA A 614 -18.55 -15.93 6.07
CA ALA A 614 -18.51 -15.26 7.36
C ALA A 614 -17.20 -14.48 7.60
N MET A 615 -16.07 -15.05 7.18
CA MET A 615 -14.76 -14.37 7.21
C MET A 615 -14.68 -13.20 6.21
N GLU A 616 -15.31 -13.30 5.04
CA GLU A 616 -15.23 -12.28 3.98
C GLU A 616 -16.19 -11.10 4.16
N GLU A 617 -17.41 -11.38 4.59
CA GLU A 617 -18.49 -10.41 4.75
C GLU A 617 -18.56 -9.87 6.19
N GLY A 618 -17.77 -10.46 7.09
CA GLY A 618 -17.75 -10.13 8.52
C GLY A 618 -19.03 -10.50 9.26
N THR A 619 -19.70 -11.57 8.83
CA THR A 619 -20.94 -12.02 9.46
C THR A 619 -20.65 -12.94 10.66
N GLY A 620 -21.32 -12.70 11.79
CA GLY A 620 -21.05 -13.42 13.04
C GLY A 620 -21.74 -14.80 13.17
N LEU A 621 -21.57 -15.42 14.34
CA LEU A 621 -22.09 -16.75 14.69
C LEU A 621 -23.59 -16.93 14.42
N GLU A 622 -24.41 -15.88 14.58
CA GLU A 622 -25.86 -15.95 14.33
C GLU A 622 -26.21 -16.17 12.86
N GLN A 623 -25.42 -15.61 11.94
CA GLN A 623 -25.63 -15.83 10.52
C GLN A 623 -25.19 -17.24 10.12
N PHE A 624 -24.04 -17.70 10.65
CA PHE A 624 -23.60 -19.08 10.49
C PHE A 624 -24.63 -20.09 11.04
N ARG A 625 -25.30 -19.78 12.14
CA ARG A 625 -26.38 -20.61 12.71
C ARG A 625 -27.55 -20.81 11.74
N LYS A 626 -27.92 -19.78 10.98
CA LYS A 626 -28.97 -19.89 9.94
C LYS A 626 -28.50 -20.75 8.76
N ASP A 627 -27.26 -20.55 8.31
CA ASP A 627 -26.65 -21.37 7.27
C ASP A 627 -26.52 -22.84 7.71
N PHE A 628 -26.17 -23.07 8.97
CA PHE A 628 -26.07 -24.39 9.56
C PHE A 628 -27.41 -25.13 9.52
N ASP A 629 -28.50 -24.48 9.94
CA ASP A 629 -29.83 -25.11 9.90
C ASP A 629 -30.27 -25.42 8.48
N ARG A 630 -29.98 -24.53 7.53
CA ARG A 630 -30.25 -24.75 6.11
C ARG A 630 -29.49 -25.96 5.57
N ILE A 631 -28.18 -26.05 5.85
CA ILE A 631 -27.31 -27.14 5.39
C ILE A 631 -27.75 -28.47 6.03
N VAL A 632 -27.97 -28.50 7.35
CA VAL A 632 -28.47 -29.69 8.05
C VAL A 632 -29.78 -30.19 7.45
N THR A 633 -30.72 -29.28 7.15
CA THR A 633 -32.01 -29.63 6.54
C THR A 633 -31.85 -30.15 5.12
N GLN A 634 -30.97 -29.52 4.33
CA GLN A 634 -30.69 -29.89 2.93
C GLN A 634 -30.13 -31.31 2.81
N TYR A 635 -29.20 -31.68 3.68
CA TYR A 635 -28.51 -32.98 3.63
C TYR A 635 -29.11 -34.02 4.61
N GLY A 636 -30.12 -33.65 5.40
CA GLY A 636 -30.75 -34.56 6.38
C GLY A 636 -29.80 -35.05 7.48
N TRP A 637 -28.77 -34.26 7.82
CA TRP A 637 -27.68 -34.71 8.70
C TRP A 637 -28.09 -34.78 10.17
N GLN A 638 -27.90 -35.94 10.79
CA GLN A 638 -28.07 -36.12 12.23
C GLN A 638 -26.73 -36.00 12.95
N TYR A 639 -26.64 -35.09 13.92
CA TYR A 639 -25.43 -34.82 14.68
C TYR A 639 -25.64 -35.03 16.19
N LYS A 640 -24.53 -35.23 16.92
CA LYS A 640 -24.53 -35.38 18.38
C LYS A 640 -24.27 -34.04 19.07
N GLY A 641 -24.98 -33.79 20.17
CA GLY A 641 -24.86 -32.58 20.99
C GLY A 641 -25.91 -31.51 20.70
N GLU A 642 -26.03 -30.52 21.57
CA GLU A 642 -26.99 -29.42 21.41
C GLU A 642 -26.58 -28.49 20.26
N ARG A 643 -27.55 -28.04 19.46
CA ARG A 643 -27.35 -27.11 18.33
C ARG A 643 -26.48 -25.89 18.71
N GLY A 644 -26.78 -25.27 19.85
CA GLY A 644 -26.09 -24.06 20.30
C GLY A 644 -24.61 -24.29 20.58
N TRP A 645 -24.28 -25.43 21.20
CA TRP A 645 -22.91 -25.86 21.44
C TRP A 645 -22.21 -26.27 20.15
N ARG A 646 -22.87 -27.07 19.30
CA ARG A 646 -22.29 -27.62 18.07
C ARG A 646 -21.91 -26.52 17.08
N THR A 647 -22.82 -25.59 16.80
CA THR A 647 -22.60 -24.45 15.90
C THR A 647 -21.46 -23.57 16.39
N ARG A 648 -21.42 -23.30 17.70
CA ARG A 648 -20.38 -22.50 18.33
C ARG A 648 -19.00 -23.16 18.22
N VAL A 649 -18.88 -24.45 18.54
CA VAL A 649 -17.62 -25.18 18.46
C VAL A 649 -17.10 -25.21 17.03
N ILE A 650 -17.94 -25.50 16.04
CA ILE A 650 -17.53 -25.53 14.62
C ILE A 650 -17.05 -24.16 14.17
N PHE A 651 -17.84 -23.11 14.44
CA PHE A 651 -17.54 -21.75 14.00
C PHE A 651 -16.30 -21.19 14.69
N GLU A 652 -16.29 -21.12 16.03
CA GLU A 652 -15.20 -20.49 16.79
C GLU A 652 -13.87 -21.22 16.62
N THR A 653 -13.88 -22.56 16.55
CA THR A 653 -12.65 -23.33 16.35
C THR A 653 -12.02 -23.01 15.01
N ASN A 654 -12.82 -22.99 13.93
CA ASN A 654 -12.31 -22.68 12.59
C ASN A 654 -11.89 -21.21 12.47
N MET A 655 -12.69 -20.29 13.01
CA MET A 655 -12.37 -18.85 13.00
C MET A 655 -11.07 -18.56 13.76
N ARG A 656 -10.91 -19.05 15.00
CA ARG A 656 -9.74 -18.77 15.83
C ARG A 656 -8.47 -19.43 15.31
N THR A 657 -8.55 -20.68 14.85
CA THR A 657 -7.39 -21.39 14.30
C THR A 657 -6.93 -20.73 13.01
N ALA A 658 -7.86 -20.31 12.14
CA ALA A 658 -7.53 -19.60 10.90
C ALA A 658 -6.99 -18.19 11.16
N TYR A 659 -7.55 -17.47 12.13
CA TYR A 659 -7.06 -16.17 12.54
C TYR A 659 -5.63 -16.27 13.09
N MET A 660 -5.34 -17.20 14.01
CA MET A 660 -3.99 -17.42 14.53
C MET A 660 -2.99 -17.88 13.48
N ALA A 661 -3.41 -18.71 12.51
CA ALA A 661 -2.57 -19.09 11.39
C ALA A 661 -2.23 -17.92 10.46
N GLY A 662 -3.21 -17.04 10.19
CA GLY A 662 -2.97 -15.78 9.47
C GLY A 662 -2.03 -14.85 10.22
N ARG A 663 -2.20 -14.72 11.55
CA ARG A 663 -1.31 -13.93 12.42
C ARG A 663 0.11 -14.47 12.42
N LEU A 664 0.26 -15.79 12.49
CA LEU A 664 1.55 -16.43 12.42
C LEU A 664 2.29 -16.10 11.12
N LYS A 665 1.58 -16.18 9.97
CA LYS A 665 2.14 -15.82 8.67
C LYS A 665 2.66 -14.38 8.62
N GLN A 666 1.93 -13.46 9.24
CA GLN A 666 2.39 -12.08 9.32
C GLN A 666 3.59 -11.92 10.27
N MET A 667 3.58 -12.59 11.43
CA MET A 667 4.65 -12.48 12.42
C MET A 667 5.98 -13.13 11.99
N ARG A 668 5.91 -14.12 11.10
CA ARG A 668 7.08 -14.83 10.56
C ARG A 668 7.60 -14.29 9.24
N ASP A 669 6.94 -13.29 8.69
CA ASP A 669 7.45 -12.58 7.53
C ASP A 669 8.90 -12.14 7.79
N PRO A 670 9.86 -12.41 6.88
CA PRO A 670 11.28 -12.14 7.11
C PRO A 670 11.57 -10.70 7.55
N ASP A 671 10.80 -9.73 7.04
CA ASP A 671 10.94 -8.32 7.36
C ASP A 671 10.38 -8.01 8.75
N VAL A 672 9.28 -8.67 9.14
CA VAL A 672 8.69 -8.56 10.49
C VAL A 672 9.59 -9.21 11.53
N VAL A 673 10.14 -10.39 11.26
CA VAL A 673 11.06 -11.10 12.18
C VAL A 673 12.33 -10.30 12.42
N LYS A 674 12.87 -9.67 11.36
CA LYS A 674 14.05 -8.80 11.43
C LYS A 674 13.80 -7.59 12.35
N LEU A 675 12.59 -7.01 12.33
CA LEU A 675 12.23 -5.82 13.11
C LEU A 675 11.65 -6.13 14.50
N ARG A 676 10.94 -7.26 14.64
CA ARG A 676 10.15 -7.67 15.81
C ARG A 676 10.38 -9.15 16.18
N PRO A 677 11.62 -9.54 16.55
CA PRO A 677 12.00 -10.95 16.72
C PRO A 677 11.45 -11.63 17.98
N PHE A 678 10.64 -10.95 18.81
CA PHE A 678 10.10 -11.52 20.04
C PHE A 678 8.59 -11.70 19.95
N MET A 679 8.07 -12.71 20.65
CA MET A 679 6.66 -13.02 20.75
C MET A 679 6.25 -13.00 22.22
N GLU A 680 5.08 -12.46 22.51
CA GLU A 680 4.47 -12.39 23.84
C GLU A 680 3.21 -13.26 23.88
N TYR A 681 3.12 -14.16 24.85
CA TYR A 681 1.91 -14.94 25.09
C TYR A 681 0.85 -14.09 25.79
N ARG A 682 -0.36 -14.06 25.24
CA ARG A 682 -1.48 -13.27 25.75
C ARG A 682 -2.66 -14.18 26.08
N HIS A 683 -3.00 -14.25 27.36
CA HIS A 683 -4.26 -14.85 27.81
C HIS A 683 -5.44 -13.91 27.57
N GLY A 684 -6.54 -14.41 27.00
CA GLY A 684 -7.75 -13.62 26.74
C GLY A 684 -8.80 -13.72 27.86
N GLU A 685 -9.02 -12.62 28.60
CA GLU A 685 -9.85 -12.56 29.82
C GLU A 685 -11.37 -12.39 29.59
N THR A 686 -11.82 -12.24 28.35
CA THR A 686 -13.20 -11.85 27.99
C THR A 686 -14.21 -13.02 27.94
N ARG A 687 -13.78 -14.27 28.14
CA ARG A 687 -14.63 -15.46 27.99
C ARG A 687 -15.73 -15.55 29.04
N GLN A 688 -16.97 -15.89 28.64
CA GLN A 688 -18.01 -16.36 29.56
C GLN A 688 -18.29 -17.88 29.40
N PRO A 689 -18.34 -18.67 30.49
CA PRO A 689 -17.95 -18.32 31.86
C PRO A 689 -16.43 -18.16 32.01
N LYS A 690 -16.03 -17.21 32.86
CA LYS A 690 -14.64 -16.80 33.15
C LYS A 690 -13.93 -17.81 34.06
N ILE A 691 -13.72 -19.04 33.60
CA ILE A 691 -12.84 -19.98 34.30
C ILE A 691 -11.55 -20.09 33.48
N PRO A 692 -10.56 -19.19 33.71
CA PRO A 692 -9.29 -19.26 33.01
C PRO A 692 -8.53 -20.51 33.45
N ARG A 693 -7.86 -21.17 32.49
CA ARG A 693 -7.00 -22.31 32.80
C ARG A 693 -5.76 -21.77 33.54
N PRO A 694 -5.42 -22.28 34.74
CA PRO A 694 -4.32 -21.74 35.54
C PRO A 694 -2.98 -21.64 34.79
N GLN A 695 -2.67 -22.62 33.94
CA GLN A 695 -1.45 -22.62 33.13
C GLN A 695 -1.45 -21.49 32.09
N HIS A 696 -2.57 -21.27 31.39
CA HIS A 696 -2.67 -20.22 30.37
C HIS A 696 -2.56 -18.82 30.97
N GLN A 697 -3.08 -18.64 32.19
CA GLN A 697 -2.93 -17.40 32.95
C GLN A 697 -1.48 -17.22 33.42
N ALA A 698 -0.81 -18.29 33.86
CA ALA A 698 0.60 -18.25 34.27
C ALA A 698 1.55 -17.90 33.12
N TRP A 699 1.21 -18.25 31.88
CA TRP A 699 1.99 -17.88 30.69
C TRP A 699 1.70 -16.47 30.18
N HIS A 700 0.66 -15.78 30.68
CA HIS A 700 0.36 -14.42 30.24
C HIS A 700 1.56 -13.48 30.47
N GLY A 701 1.99 -12.78 29.43
CA GLY A 701 3.13 -11.87 29.46
C GLY A 701 4.51 -12.54 29.32
N LEU A 702 4.55 -13.86 29.09
CA LEU A 702 5.78 -14.57 28.76
C LEU A 702 6.32 -14.11 27.40
N ILE A 703 7.55 -13.60 27.37
CA ILE A 703 8.20 -13.09 26.16
C ILE A 703 9.34 -14.02 25.77
N LEU A 704 9.24 -14.65 24.60
CA LEU A 704 10.29 -15.51 24.06
C LEU A 704 10.67 -15.04 22.65
N ARG A 705 11.83 -15.47 22.14
CA ARG A 705 12.17 -15.25 20.73
C ARG A 705 11.21 -16.04 19.84
N TYR A 706 10.91 -15.52 18.65
CA TYR A 706 9.91 -16.10 17.73
C TYR A 706 10.18 -17.57 17.34
N ASP A 707 11.45 -17.98 17.35
CA ASP A 707 11.93 -19.32 17.00
C ASP A 707 12.21 -20.21 18.23
N HIS A 708 11.82 -19.77 19.43
CA HIS A 708 12.02 -20.56 20.63
C HIS A 708 11.17 -21.84 20.60
N PRO A 709 11.72 -23.04 20.88
CA PRO A 709 11.01 -24.33 20.75
C PRO A 709 9.69 -24.43 21.53
N TRP A 710 9.56 -23.69 22.64
CA TRP A 710 8.33 -23.61 23.44
C TRP A 710 7.07 -23.27 22.59
N TRP A 711 7.21 -22.43 21.56
CA TRP A 711 6.12 -22.06 20.67
C TRP A 711 5.59 -23.23 19.82
N ASN A 712 6.39 -24.28 19.61
CA ASN A 712 5.98 -25.42 18.79
C ASN A 712 4.75 -26.15 19.38
N THR A 713 4.59 -26.11 20.70
CA THR A 713 3.52 -26.81 21.43
C THR A 713 2.59 -25.88 22.21
N HIS A 714 3.01 -24.64 22.47
CA HIS A 714 2.28 -23.68 23.31
C HIS A 714 1.75 -22.46 22.54
N PHE A 715 1.83 -22.44 21.20
CA PHE A 715 1.26 -21.36 20.41
C PHE A 715 -0.27 -21.52 20.27
N PRO A 716 -1.10 -20.58 20.76
CA PRO A 716 -2.55 -20.74 20.81
C PRO A 716 -3.24 -20.82 19.44
N PRO A 717 -4.51 -21.31 19.41
CA PRO A 717 -5.29 -21.87 20.51
C PRO A 717 -4.71 -23.17 21.11
N ASN A 718 -4.65 -23.23 22.44
CA ASN A 718 -4.00 -24.32 23.17
C ASN A 718 -4.96 -25.40 23.71
N ASP A 719 -6.27 -25.23 23.51
CA ASP A 719 -7.31 -26.20 23.87
C ASP A 719 -8.66 -25.74 23.26
N TRP A 720 -9.69 -26.57 23.36
CA TRP A 720 -11.05 -26.24 22.98
C TRP A 720 -11.51 -24.93 23.63
N LEU A 721 -12.12 -24.05 22.84
CA LEU A 721 -12.63 -22.74 23.30
C LEU A 721 -11.53 -21.88 23.96
N CYS A 722 -10.26 -22.04 23.57
CA CYS A 722 -9.17 -21.18 24.01
C CYS A 722 -9.28 -19.79 23.36
N SER A 723 -9.13 -18.75 24.18
CA SER A 723 -9.13 -17.34 23.77
C SER A 723 -7.77 -16.66 23.82
N CYS A 724 -6.70 -17.43 24.04
CA CYS A 724 -5.33 -16.91 24.09
C CYS A 724 -4.78 -16.68 22.69
N GLY A 725 -3.66 -15.94 22.60
CA GLY A 725 -2.85 -15.85 21.40
C GLY A 725 -1.59 -15.05 21.60
N VAL A 726 -1.02 -14.53 20.51
CA VAL A 726 0.37 -14.06 20.47
C VAL A 726 0.50 -12.72 19.78
N ARG A 727 1.39 -11.89 20.34
CA ARG A 727 1.75 -10.57 19.82
C ARG A 727 3.25 -10.50 19.54
N SER A 728 3.64 -9.84 18.45
CA SER A 728 5.05 -9.59 18.14
C SER A 728 5.61 -8.37 18.89
N LEU A 729 6.89 -8.40 19.28
CA LEU A 729 7.57 -7.36 20.05
C LEU A 729 8.96 -7.06 19.45
N SER A 730 9.32 -5.78 19.44
CA SER A 730 10.66 -5.30 19.08
C SER A 730 11.59 -5.25 20.29
N LEU A 731 12.91 -5.16 20.06
CA LEU A 731 13.89 -4.88 21.12
C LEU A 731 13.57 -3.59 21.91
N ALA A 732 13.01 -2.58 21.25
CA ALA A 732 12.61 -1.33 21.89
C ALA A 732 11.40 -1.52 22.81
N ASP A 733 10.48 -2.44 22.48
CA ASP A 733 9.35 -2.79 23.33
C ASP A 733 9.81 -3.51 24.61
N LEU A 734 10.78 -4.44 24.50
CA LEU A 734 11.38 -5.10 25.66
C LEU A 734 12.07 -4.09 26.59
N LYS A 735 12.85 -3.17 26.02
CA LYS A 735 13.53 -2.10 26.78
C LYS A 735 12.54 -1.19 27.51
N ARG A 736 11.43 -0.82 26.86
CA ARG A 736 10.35 -0.04 27.50
C ARG A 736 9.71 -0.76 28.68
N ARG A 737 9.69 -2.09 28.65
CA ARG A 737 9.23 -2.95 29.75
C ARG A 737 10.33 -3.28 30.78
N GLY A 738 11.48 -2.60 30.71
CA GLY A 738 12.60 -2.79 31.61
C GLY A 738 13.36 -4.11 31.43
N LYS A 739 13.12 -4.85 30.32
CA LYS A 739 13.79 -6.11 30.02
C LYS A 739 15.03 -5.89 29.15
N THR A 740 16.09 -6.62 29.44
CA THR A 740 17.35 -6.62 28.67
C THR A 740 17.39 -7.70 27.59
N GLY A 741 16.44 -8.64 27.61
CA GLY A 741 16.31 -9.75 26.67
C GLY A 741 14.98 -10.52 26.87
N PRO A 742 14.75 -11.61 26.12
CA PRO A 742 13.59 -12.47 26.32
C PRO A 742 13.63 -13.15 27.70
N ASP A 743 12.49 -13.62 28.16
CA ASP A 743 12.38 -14.40 29.39
C ASP A 743 13.01 -15.79 29.23
N ALA A 744 13.31 -16.45 30.34
CA ALA A 744 13.58 -17.88 30.34
C ALA A 744 12.25 -18.63 30.15
N ALA A 745 12.21 -19.58 29.22
CA ALA A 745 11.01 -20.40 29.04
C ALA A 745 10.71 -21.22 30.30
N PRO A 746 9.43 -21.41 30.65
CA PRO A 746 9.03 -22.38 31.67
C PRO A 746 9.59 -23.77 31.30
N GLY A 747 9.96 -24.58 32.30
CA GLY A 747 10.42 -25.95 32.03
C GLY A 747 9.34 -26.77 31.30
N ASP A 748 9.78 -27.70 30.45
CA ASP A 748 8.91 -28.63 29.70
C ASP A 748 8.25 -29.65 30.64
N LEU A 749 7.26 -29.21 31.41
CA LEU A 749 6.51 -30.07 32.33
C LEU A 749 5.50 -30.89 31.52
N THR A 750 5.63 -32.22 31.57
CA THR A 750 4.66 -33.15 31.00
C THR A 750 3.80 -33.78 32.09
N VAL A 751 2.56 -34.12 31.76
CA VAL A 751 1.63 -34.87 32.61
C VAL A 751 1.24 -36.18 31.91
N PRO A 752 1.12 -37.30 32.64
CA PRO A 752 0.65 -38.55 32.06
C PRO A 752 -0.85 -38.44 31.70
N LEU A 753 -1.18 -38.71 30.45
CA LEU A 753 -2.54 -38.67 29.91
C LEU A 753 -2.85 -39.98 29.18
N ILE A 754 -4.07 -40.49 29.30
CA ILE A 754 -4.51 -41.67 28.53
C ILE A 754 -4.95 -41.20 27.16
N ASP A 755 -4.28 -41.66 26.12
CA ASP A 755 -4.65 -41.39 24.74
C ASP A 755 -6.05 -41.97 24.45
N PRO A 756 -7.06 -41.14 24.13
CA PRO A 756 -8.42 -41.60 23.88
C PRO A 756 -8.56 -42.50 22.64
N THR A 757 -7.57 -42.50 21.74
CA THR A 757 -7.59 -43.32 20.51
C THR A 757 -6.92 -44.68 20.73
N SER A 758 -5.75 -44.70 21.37
CA SER A 758 -4.97 -45.93 21.56
C SER A 758 -5.12 -46.58 22.94
N GLY A 759 -5.71 -45.89 23.92
CA GLY A 759 -5.84 -46.33 25.31
C GLY A 759 -4.52 -46.40 26.09
N LYS A 760 -3.40 -45.94 25.50
CA LYS A 760 -2.07 -45.98 26.10
C LYS A 760 -1.79 -44.72 26.92
N LEU A 761 -0.97 -44.87 27.96
CA LEU A 761 -0.45 -43.73 28.72
C LEU A 761 0.61 -43.00 27.89
N ILE A 762 0.42 -41.71 27.65
CA ILE A 762 1.35 -40.83 26.93
C ILE A 762 1.77 -39.66 27.82
N GLU A 763 2.96 -39.11 27.58
CA GLU A 763 3.39 -37.85 28.19
C GLU A 763 2.86 -36.67 27.37
N HIS A 764 2.11 -35.78 28.02
CA HIS A 764 1.44 -34.66 27.38
C HIS A 764 1.91 -33.32 27.99
N PRO A 765 2.21 -32.27 27.22
CA PRO A 765 2.55 -30.95 27.76
C PRO A 765 1.50 -30.43 28.75
N GLN A 766 1.94 -30.00 29.93
CA GLN A 766 1.05 -29.54 30.98
C GLN A 766 0.32 -28.25 30.57
N GLY A 767 -1.01 -28.24 30.67
CA GLY A 767 -1.83 -27.06 30.36
C GLY A 767 -2.25 -26.93 28.89
N ILE A 768 -1.84 -27.84 28.02
CA ILE A 768 -2.32 -27.93 26.63
C ILE A 768 -3.41 -29.01 26.54
N GLY A 769 -4.42 -28.83 25.69
CA GLY A 769 -5.44 -29.84 25.41
C GLY A 769 -4.97 -30.89 24.41
N TYR A 770 -5.45 -32.13 24.53
CA TYR A 770 -5.09 -33.21 23.60
C TYR A 770 -5.42 -32.85 22.15
N GLY A 771 -4.42 -32.88 21.27
CA GLY A 771 -4.54 -32.53 19.85
C GLY A 771 -4.29 -31.05 19.52
N TRP A 772 -4.05 -30.21 20.53
CA TRP A 772 -3.74 -28.77 20.39
C TRP A 772 -2.26 -28.46 20.63
N ASP A 773 -1.43 -29.49 20.81
CA ASP A 773 0.02 -29.44 20.98
C ASP A 773 0.75 -29.18 19.64
N TYR A 774 0.35 -28.12 18.94
CA TYR A 774 0.96 -27.67 17.68
C TYR A 774 0.77 -26.16 17.50
N MET A 775 1.48 -25.59 16.54
CA MET A 775 1.36 -24.18 16.16
C MET A 775 0.48 -24.04 14.89
N PRO A 776 -0.75 -23.51 14.99
CA PRO A 776 -1.62 -23.35 13.81
C PRO A 776 -1.01 -22.45 12.74
N GLY A 777 -1.01 -22.92 11.50
CA GLY A 777 -0.39 -22.23 10.36
C GLY A 777 1.09 -22.52 10.16
N ASP A 778 1.77 -23.18 11.10
CA ASP A 778 3.20 -23.52 10.98
C ASP A 778 3.48 -24.42 9.77
N LEU A 779 2.54 -25.30 9.44
CA LEU A 779 2.64 -26.19 8.28
C LEU A 779 2.19 -25.55 6.97
N TRP A 780 1.58 -24.37 7.03
CA TRP A 780 1.09 -23.62 5.87
C TRP A 780 2.22 -22.85 5.18
N GLU A 781 3.09 -22.20 5.94
CA GLU A 781 4.24 -21.44 5.41
C GLU A 781 5.33 -22.33 4.83
N ARG A 782 5.50 -23.53 5.39
CA ARG A 782 6.61 -24.43 5.06
C ARG A 782 6.40 -25.24 3.79
N GLY A 783 5.54 -24.79 2.87
CA GLY A 783 5.35 -25.37 1.53
C GLY A 783 5.54 -26.89 1.47
N LEU A 784 4.67 -27.67 2.10
CA LEU A 784 4.77 -29.15 2.11
C LEU A 784 6.19 -29.71 2.40
N VAL A 785 6.94 -29.10 3.32
CA VAL A 785 7.90 -29.86 4.13
C VAL A 785 7.13 -30.38 5.33
N PRO A 786 6.93 -31.70 5.48
CA PRO A 786 6.21 -32.22 6.63
C PRO A 786 7.17 -32.17 7.83
N SER A 787 6.90 -31.32 8.83
CA SER A 787 7.53 -31.46 10.16
C SER A 787 7.26 -32.84 10.78
N VAL A 788 6.19 -33.48 10.31
CA VAL A 788 5.89 -34.91 10.49
C VAL A 788 7.03 -35.81 9.98
N LEU A 789 7.72 -35.50 8.87
CA LEU A 789 8.85 -36.30 8.39
C LEU A 789 10.04 -36.24 9.34
N MET A 790 10.32 -35.08 9.92
CA MET A 790 11.44 -34.93 10.85
C MET A 790 11.22 -35.69 12.16
N HIS A 791 9.97 -35.86 12.60
CA HIS A 791 9.62 -36.67 13.76
C HIS A 791 9.55 -38.17 13.44
N GLU A 792 9.15 -38.55 12.23
CA GLU A 792 9.10 -39.95 11.78
C GLU A 792 10.50 -40.52 11.40
N ALA A 793 11.48 -39.64 11.14
CA ALA A 793 12.81 -39.90 10.57
C ALA A 793 13.79 -40.80 11.35
N GLY A 794 13.66 -40.90 12.68
CA GLY A 794 14.66 -41.62 13.49
C GLY A 794 16.10 -41.06 13.37
N VAL A 795 17.10 -41.91 13.63
CA VAL A 795 18.54 -41.54 13.62
C VAL A 795 19.09 -41.55 12.19
N ALA A 796 20.01 -40.62 11.88
CA ALA A 796 20.64 -40.50 10.56
C ALA A 796 21.28 -41.82 10.08
N LEU A 797 21.08 -42.14 8.80
CA LEU A 797 21.51 -43.39 8.17
C LEU A 797 22.90 -43.27 7.54
N ASP A 798 23.54 -44.44 7.36
CA ASP A 798 24.83 -44.59 6.67
C ASP A 798 24.68 -44.71 5.14
N ASN A 799 23.54 -44.27 4.60
CA ASN A 799 23.28 -44.25 3.16
C ASN A 799 24.03 -43.06 2.53
N PRO A 800 24.88 -43.29 1.51
CA PRO A 800 25.70 -42.24 0.90
C PRO A 800 24.89 -41.21 0.10
N LEU A 801 23.63 -41.49 -0.24
CA LEU A 801 22.76 -40.59 -1.02
C LEU A 801 21.70 -39.89 -0.16
N HIS A 802 21.23 -40.51 0.93
CA HIS A 802 20.14 -39.98 1.76
C HIS A 802 20.44 -40.10 3.24
N LEU A 803 20.12 -39.05 4.00
CA LEU A 803 20.40 -39.00 5.43
C LEU A 803 19.32 -39.69 6.29
N VAL A 804 18.10 -39.83 5.76
CA VAL A 804 16.90 -40.20 6.51
C VAL A 804 16.00 -41.15 5.70
N GLU A 805 15.52 -42.22 6.33
CA GLU A 805 14.53 -43.17 5.82
C GLU A 805 13.37 -43.24 6.79
N ILE A 806 12.15 -43.09 6.27
CA ILE A 806 10.93 -43.15 7.07
C ILE A 806 10.10 -44.36 6.65
N ASP A 807 9.94 -44.54 5.35
CA ASP A 807 9.25 -45.69 4.76
C ASP A 807 10.23 -46.49 3.90
N THR A 808 10.24 -47.81 4.08
CA THR A 808 11.02 -48.73 3.23
C THR A 808 10.32 -48.93 1.88
N PRO A 809 11.03 -48.83 0.74
CA PRO A 809 10.43 -49.11 -0.57
C PRO A 809 10.06 -50.59 -0.70
N GLU A 810 8.89 -50.86 -1.26
CA GLU A 810 8.60 -52.22 -1.73
C GLU A 810 9.55 -52.60 -2.87
N THR A 811 9.88 -53.89 -2.99
CA THR A 811 10.77 -54.40 -4.04
C THR A 811 10.32 -53.97 -5.44
N VAL A 812 11.28 -53.76 -6.34
CA VAL A 812 10.99 -53.43 -7.75
C VAL A 812 10.02 -54.42 -8.40
N GLY A 813 10.07 -55.71 -8.01
CA GLY A 813 9.12 -56.71 -8.48
C GLY A 813 7.65 -56.39 -8.15
N GLU A 814 7.37 -55.86 -6.95
CA GLU A 814 6.04 -55.41 -6.55
C GLU A 814 5.64 -54.08 -7.20
N LEU A 815 6.61 -53.14 -7.33
CA LEU A 815 6.41 -51.90 -8.09
C LEU A 815 5.99 -52.19 -9.54
N LEU A 816 6.67 -53.14 -10.20
CA LEU A 816 6.36 -53.51 -11.58
C LEU A 816 4.98 -54.15 -11.75
N LYS A 817 4.43 -54.80 -10.71
CA LYS A 817 3.06 -55.33 -10.74
C LYS A 817 2.00 -54.23 -10.76
N ARG A 818 2.25 -53.09 -10.11
CA ARG A 818 1.35 -51.91 -10.13
C ARG A 818 1.62 -50.92 -11.26
N SER A 819 2.81 -51.00 -11.86
CA SER A 819 3.25 -50.07 -12.91
C SER A 819 2.33 -50.05 -14.12
N GLN A 820 2.22 -48.89 -14.77
CA GLN A 820 1.53 -48.75 -16.05
C GLN A 820 2.53 -48.40 -17.15
N PRO A 821 2.32 -48.91 -18.38
CA PRO A 821 3.20 -48.56 -19.48
C PRO A 821 3.11 -47.06 -19.79
N PHE A 822 4.25 -46.46 -20.12
CA PHE A 822 4.28 -45.05 -20.54
C PHE A 822 3.39 -44.85 -21.78
N LYS A 823 2.61 -43.77 -21.78
CA LYS A 823 1.82 -43.36 -22.94
C LYS A 823 2.62 -42.45 -23.85
N ALA A 824 3.46 -41.61 -23.27
CA ALA A 824 4.41 -40.75 -23.94
C ALA A 824 5.46 -41.60 -24.66
N LYS A 825 5.84 -41.16 -25.87
CA LYS A 825 6.92 -41.76 -26.65
C LYS A 825 8.18 -40.94 -26.49
N SER A 826 9.34 -41.59 -26.66
CA SER A 826 10.61 -40.87 -26.75
C SER A 826 10.62 -40.01 -28.01
N LEU A 827 11.33 -38.89 -27.92
CA LEU A 827 11.61 -38.01 -29.04
C LEU A 827 12.62 -38.66 -29.98
N ASP A 828 12.49 -38.38 -31.28
CA ASP A 828 13.47 -38.77 -32.29
C ASP A 828 14.79 -38.00 -32.12
N ASP A 829 15.90 -38.62 -32.51
CA ASP A 829 17.23 -37.99 -32.44
C ASP A 829 17.29 -36.76 -33.36
N GLY A 830 17.73 -35.61 -32.82
CA GLY A 830 17.92 -34.37 -33.58
C GLY A 830 16.75 -33.35 -33.51
N ILE A 831 15.75 -33.58 -32.66
CA ILE A 831 14.68 -32.60 -32.39
C ILE A 831 15.26 -31.29 -31.82
N ALA A 832 14.71 -30.15 -32.27
CA ALA A 832 15.15 -28.84 -31.84
C ALA A 832 14.96 -28.66 -30.32
N ARG A 833 15.92 -28.02 -29.64
CA ARG A 833 15.92 -27.85 -28.17
C ARG A 833 14.59 -27.28 -27.64
N ASP A 834 14.03 -26.28 -28.31
CA ASP A 834 12.77 -25.65 -27.91
C ASP A 834 11.57 -26.59 -28.08
N GLU A 835 11.60 -27.47 -29.08
CA GLU A 835 10.58 -28.48 -29.30
C GLU A 835 10.68 -29.60 -28.26
N ALA A 836 11.90 -30.00 -27.90
CA ALA A 836 12.16 -30.93 -26.80
C ALA A 836 11.68 -30.36 -25.44
N VAL A 837 11.97 -29.08 -25.15
CA VAL A 837 11.49 -28.38 -23.95
C VAL A 837 9.96 -28.28 -23.93
N ARG A 838 9.33 -27.91 -25.06
CA ARG A 838 7.86 -27.85 -25.15
C ARG A 838 7.20 -29.21 -24.96
N SER A 839 7.85 -30.30 -25.38
CA SER A 839 7.34 -31.65 -25.17
C SER A 839 7.21 -32.02 -23.69
N PHE A 840 8.07 -31.45 -22.82
CA PHE A 840 7.97 -31.56 -21.37
C PHE A 840 6.91 -30.62 -20.77
N LEU A 841 6.79 -29.38 -21.27
CA LEU A 841 5.92 -28.35 -20.69
C LEU A 841 4.45 -28.49 -21.07
N THR A 842 4.15 -28.89 -22.31
CA THR A 842 2.79 -28.95 -22.87
C THR A 842 1.85 -29.86 -22.05
N PRO A 843 2.28 -31.05 -21.57
CA PRO A 843 1.44 -31.90 -20.71
C PRO A 843 0.91 -31.20 -19.46
N PHE A 844 1.67 -30.25 -18.89
CA PHE A 844 1.26 -29.46 -17.72
C PHE A 844 0.42 -28.23 -18.08
N GLY A 845 0.21 -27.93 -19.36
CA GLY A 845 -0.38 -26.68 -19.84
C GLY A 845 0.57 -25.48 -19.82
N ALA A 846 1.87 -25.72 -19.58
CA ALA A 846 2.94 -24.72 -19.62
C ALA A 846 3.52 -24.58 -21.05
N ASP A 847 4.26 -23.50 -21.29
CA ASP A 847 5.03 -23.26 -22.53
C ASP A 847 6.29 -22.46 -22.19
N ILE A 848 7.20 -22.29 -23.14
CA ILE A 848 8.42 -21.49 -22.97
C ILE A 848 8.03 -20.04 -22.65
N GLY A 849 8.50 -19.51 -21.52
CA GLY A 849 8.12 -18.19 -21.00
C GLY A 849 6.75 -18.16 -20.31
N LYS A 850 6.10 -19.31 -20.14
CA LYS A 850 4.78 -19.48 -19.50
C LYS A 850 4.89 -20.52 -18.38
N ALA A 851 4.99 -20.03 -17.15
CA ALA A 851 4.93 -20.89 -15.97
C ALA A 851 3.49 -21.29 -15.64
N VAL A 852 3.30 -22.52 -15.14
CA VAL A 852 2.04 -23.03 -14.61
C VAL A 852 2.26 -23.63 -13.24
N LEU A 853 1.33 -23.40 -12.32
CA LEU A 853 1.34 -24.03 -11.02
C LEU A 853 0.63 -25.39 -11.13
N PHE A 854 1.40 -26.48 -11.20
CA PHE A 854 0.94 -27.86 -11.31
C PHE A 854 0.71 -28.49 -9.93
N GLU A 855 -0.45 -29.10 -9.70
CA GLU A 855 -0.73 -29.88 -8.48
C GLU A 855 -0.46 -31.38 -8.73
N ASP A 856 0.51 -31.96 -8.02
CA ASP A 856 0.88 -33.37 -8.15
C ASP A 856 -0.14 -34.32 -7.51
N LYS A 857 0.06 -35.64 -7.69
CA LYS A 857 -0.85 -36.66 -7.13
C LYS A 857 -0.86 -36.74 -5.60
N ALA A 858 0.12 -36.13 -4.93
CA ALA A 858 0.16 -35.96 -3.47
C ALA A 858 -0.45 -34.61 -3.02
N GLY A 859 -0.99 -33.80 -3.94
CA GLY A 859 -1.61 -32.50 -3.67
C GLY A 859 -0.61 -31.33 -3.54
N HIS A 860 0.66 -31.53 -3.92
CA HIS A 860 1.67 -30.48 -3.87
C HIS A 860 1.67 -29.62 -5.12
N LYS A 861 1.73 -28.30 -4.93
CA LYS A 861 1.76 -27.33 -6.03
C LYS A 861 3.19 -26.96 -6.39
N LEU A 862 3.62 -27.35 -7.59
CA LEU A 862 4.92 -27.07 -8.18
C LEU A 862 4.82 -26.01 -9.30
N PRO A 863 5.65 -24.96 -9.30
CA PRO A 863 5.79 -24.11 -10.46
C PRO A 863 6.54 -24.86 -11.57
N ILE A 864 5.86 -25.15 -12.68
CA ILE A 864 6.43 -25.75 -13.90
C ILE A 864 6.68 -24.65 -14.93
N SER A 865 7.92 -24.45 -15.34
CA SER A 865 8.32 -23.46 -16.34
C SER A 865 9.56 -23.93 -17.11
N ASP A 866 9.89 -23.26 -18.20
CA ASP A 866 11.09 -23.54 -18.97
C ASP A 866 12.39 -23.22 -18.23
N LEU A 867 12.36 -22.39 -17.16
CA LEU A 867 13.52 -22.13 -16.31
C LEU A 867 14.09 -23.41 -15.68
N LEU A 868 13.23 -24.38 -15.37
CA LEU A 868 13.60 -25.68 -14.79
C LEU A 868 14.51 -26.49 -15.70
N LEU A 869 14.43 -26.25 -17.01
CA LEU A 869 15.24 -26.92 -18.05
C LEU A 869 16.38 -26.03 -18.55
N ARG A 870 16.44 -24.75 -18.16
CA ARG A 870 17.52 -23.82 -18.55
C ARG A 870 18.72 -23.91 -17.61
N ASP A 871 18.48 -24.05 -16.31
CA ASP A 871 19.54 -24.20 -15.30
C ASP A 871 20.09 -25.64 -15.21
N GLY A 872 19.35 -26.64 -15.71
CA GLY A 872 19.76 -28.05 -15.79
C GLY A 872 20.21 -28.49 -17.18
N GLN A 873 21.31 -27.93 -17.71
CA GLN A 873 21.78 -28.24 -19.09
C GLN A 873 22.00 -29.75 -19.36
N GLU A 874 22.29 -30.54 -18.32
CA GLU A 874 22.48 -32.00 -18.41
C GLU A 874 21.19 -32.77 -18.75
N LEU A 875 20.01 -32.27 -18.37
CA LEU A 875 18.71 -32.89 -18.66
C LEU A 875 18.32 -32.76 -20.14
N LEU A 876 18.89 -31.77 -20.82
CA LEU A 876 18.71 -31.55 -22.25
C LEU A 876 19.79 -32.24 -23.10
N ALA A 877 20.74 -32.92 -22.46
CA ALA A 877 21.85 -33.61 -23.12
C ALA A 877 21.61 -35.13 -23.22
N GLY A 878 22.13 -35.73 -24.30
CA GLY A 878 22.16 -37.18 -24.48
C GLY A 878 20.79 -37.87 -24.46
N GLN A 879 20.76 -39.09 -23.91
CA GLN A 879 19.57 -39.95 -23.88
C GLN A 879 18.47 -39.48 -22.90
N ILE A 880 18.75 -38.53 -22.00
CA ILE A 880 17.75 -37.97 -21.06
C ILE A 880 16.86 -36.96 -21.80
N GLY A 881 17.46 -36.14 -22.68
CA GLY A 881 16.73 -35.16 -23.49
C GLY A 881 15.67 -35.79 -24.40
N SER A 882 15.93 -36.98 -24.95
CA SER A 882 14.95 -37.70 -25.77
C SER A 882 13.78 -38.29 -24.98
N LEU A 883 13.85 -38.29 -23.64
CA LEU A 883 12.82 -38.83 -22.75
C LEU A 883 12.02 -37.75 -22.02
N LEU A 884 12.21 -36.47 -22.34
CA LEU A 884 11.48 -35.34 -21.76
C LEU A 884 9.95 -35.53 -21.70
N PRO A 885 9.25 -36.06 -22.73
CA PRO A 885 7.83 -36.37 -22.64
C PRO A 885 7.50 -37.41 -21.54
N MET A 886 8.38 -38.41 -21.38
CA MET A 886 8.23 -39.44 -20.35
C MET A 886 8.60 -38.93 -18.96
N LEU A 887 9.51 -37.96 -18.83
CA LEU A 887 9.79 -37.26 -17.57
C LEU A 887 8.57 -36.45 -17.11
N ALA A 888 7.91 -35.74 -18.04
CA ALA A 888 6.67 -35.03 -17.75
C ALA A 888 5.57 -36.00 -17.30
N GLU A 889 5.41 -37.13 -18.01
CA GLU A 889 4.46 -38.17 -17.59
C GLU A 889 4.82 -38.77 -16.23
N ALA A 890 6.11 -38.98 -15.92
CA ALA A 890 6.54 -39.50 -14.62
C ALA A 890 6.16 -38.57 -13.47
N MET A 891 6.11 -37.25 -13.69
CA MET A 891 5.65 -36.28 -12.68
C MET A 891 4.12 -36.16 -12.62
N MET A 892 3.42 -36.26 -13.76
CA MET A 892 1.96 -36.15 -13.82
C MET A 892 1.23 -37.41 -13.36
N ASP A 893 1.77 -38.58 -13.71
CA ASP A 893 1.22 -39.89 -13.42
C ASP A 893 2.30 -40.83 -12.80
N PRO A 894 2.91 -40.47 -11.67
CA PRO A 894 3.94 -41.28 -11.00
C PRO A 894 3.38 -42.61 -10.50
N ASP A 895 4.22 -43.63 -10.33
CA ASP A 895 3.88 -44.81 -9.54
C ASP A 895 4.14 -44.58 -8.06
N GLU A 896 5.16 -43.79 -7.73
CA GLU A 896 5.48 -43.36 -6.36
C GLU A 896 5.97 -41.92 -6.33
N ILE A 897 5.68 -41.20 -5.24
CA ILE A 897 6.31 -39.91 -4.93
C ILE A 897 6.97 -40.03 -3.56
N TRP A 898 8.26 -39.71 -3.51
CA TRP A 898 9.09 -39.77 -2.31
C TRP A 898 9.59 -38.37 -1.90
N ILE A 899 9.78 -38.12 -0.61
CA ILE A 899 10.42 -36.90 -0.09
C ILE A 899 11.51 -37.30 0.90
N GLY A 900 12.70 -36.72 0.80
CA GLY A 900 13.80 -37.02 1.72
C GLY A 900 14.83 -35.91 1.86
N VAL A 901 15.87 -36.19 2.65
CA VAL A 901 17.07 -35.35 2.77
C VAL A 901 18.20 -36.03 2.03
N ALA A 902 18.61 -35.47 0.89
CA ALA A 902 19.67 -35.99 0.04
C ALA A 902 21.02 -35.33 0.35
N ARG A 903 22.12 -36.11 0.26
CA ARG A 903 23.49 -35.60 0.26
C ARG A 903 23.88 -35.26 -1.18
N LYS A 904 24.29 -34.01 -1.42
CA LYS A 904 24.83 -33.55 -2.71
C LYS A 904 26.23 -32.99 -2.49
N ARG A 905 27.16 -33.21 -3.43
CA ARG A 905 28.51 -32.64 -3.37
C ARG A 905 28.48 -31.20 -3.89
N ASP A 906 29.14 -30.29 -3.18
CA ASP A 906 29.35 -28.91 -3.60
C ASP A 906 30.11 -28.85 -4.94
N GLU A 907 29.64 -28.01 -5.88
CA GLU A 907 30.22 -27.79 -7.20
C GLU A 907 31.65 -27.20 -7.14
N ASN A 908 32.04 -26.61 -6.01
CA ASN A 908 33.38 -26.03 -5.80
C ASN A 908 34.45 -27.03 -5.34
N GLY A 909 34.09 -28.32 -5.16
CA GLY A 909 35.05 -29.38 -4.82
C GLY A 909 35.55 -29.38 -3.38
N ASP A 910 34.89 -28.63 -2.48
CA ASP A 910 35.17 -28.70 -1.04
C ASP A 910 34.42 -29.88 -0.40
N ALA A 911 35.07 -30.57 0.54
CA ALA A 911 34.67 -31.90 1.01
C ALA A 911 33.47 -31.94 1.99
N SER A 912 32.59 -30.93 1.98
CA SER A 912 31.38 -30.90 2.80
C SER A 912 30.14 -31.27 1.97
N ASP A 913 29.50 -32.39 2.32
CA ASP A 913 28.21 -32.79 1.73
C ASP A 913 27.13 -31.72 2.05
N GLU A 914 26.56 -31.10 1.03
CA GLU A 914 25.39 -30.23 1.17
C GLU A 914 24.14 -31.10 1.35
N LEU A 915 23.36 -30.82 2.39
CA LEU A 915 22.11 -31.51 2.67
C LEU A 915 20.95 -30.74 2.04
N VAL A 916 20.27 -31.34 1.08
CA VAL A 916 19.16 -30.73 0.35
C VAL A 916 17.89 -31.55 0.54
N VAL A 917 16.77 -30.89 0.85
CA VAL A 917 15.46 -31.54 0.84
C VAL A 917 15.04 -31.72 -0.61
N ASP A 918 14.74 -32.95 -0.99
CA ASP A 918 14.37 -33.29 -2.36
C ASP A 918 13.08 -34.11 -2.44
N ARG A 919 12.38 -33.92 -3.56
CA ARG A 919 11.14 -34.59 -3.93
C ARG A 919 11.40 -35.43 -5.17
N ARG A 920 11.06 -36.71 -5.12
CA ARG A 920 11.37 -37.69 -6.16
C ARG A 920 10.11 -38.31 -6.74
N TYR A 921 9.93 -38.19 -8.05
CA TYR A 921 8.85 -38.81 -8.81
C TYR A 921 9.37 -40.08 -9.48
N VAL A 922 8.78 -41.24 -9.15
CA VAL A 922 9.22 -42.54 -9.66
C VAL A 922 8.13 -43.10 -10.56
N ARG A 923 8.52 -43.48 -11.78
CA ARG A 923 7.64 -44.16 -12.74
C ARG A 923 8.40 -45.32 -13.37
N ALA A 924 7.82 -46.51 -13.31
CA ALA A 924 8.38 -47.71 -13.91
C ALA A 924 7.47 -48.23 -15.02
N ASP A 925 8.03 -48.98 -15.95
CA ASP A 925 7.27 -49.64 -17.01
C ASP A 925 7.79 -51.05 -17.24
N ARG A 926 6.97 -52.03 -16.88
CA ARG A 926 7.26 -53.46 -17.05
C ARG A 926 7.43 -53.89 -18.51
N LYS A 927 6.76 -53.23 -19.46
CA LYS A 927 6.82 -53.61 -20.88
C LYS A 927 8.07 -53.09 -21.57
N SER A 928 8.46 -51.85 -21.29
CA SER A 928 9.69 -51.25 -21.86
C SER A 928 10.94 -51.54 -21.04
N GLY A 929 10.80 -52.00 -19.80
CA GLY A 929 11.93 -52.25 -18.89
C GLY A 929 12.62 -50.96 -18.45
N LEU A 930 11.88 -49.84 -18.41
CA LEU A 930 12.37 -48.50 -18.11
C LEU A 930 11.87 -48.05 -16.73
N MET A 931 12.74 -47.43 -15.94
CA MET A 931 12.36 -46.68 -14.75
C MET A 931 12.97 -45.28 -14.79
N ILE A 932 12.16 -44.27 -14.52
CA ILE A 932 12.54 -42.87 -14.45
C ILE A 932 12.33 -42.37 -13.03
N VAL A 933 13.36 -41.75 -12.45
CA VAL A 933 13.31 -41.04 -11.17
C VAL A 933 13.65 -39.59 -11.43
N VAL A 934 12.69 -38.69 -11.24
CA VAL A 934 12.90 -37.23 -11.35
C VAL A 934 13.10 -36.66 -9.95
N GLU A 935 14.26 -36.06 -9.68
CA GLU A 935 14.64 -35.47 -8.39
C GLU A 935 14.55 -33.93 -8.45
N MET A 936 13.82 -33.32 -7.51
CA MET A 936 13.65 -31.88 -7.40
C MET A 936 14.01 -31.38 -6.00
N GLY A 937 15.04 -30.52 -5.88
CA GLY A 937 15.40 -29.81 -4.66
C GLY A 937 15.33 -28.28 -4.81
N GLU A 938 15.62 -27.54 -3.72
CA GLU A 938 15.52 -26.06 -3.69
C GLU A 938 16.40 -25.33 -4.70
N ARG A 939 17.53 -25.94 -5.09
CA ARG A 939 18.53 -25.35 -6.01
C ARG A 939 18.93 -26.25 -7.18
N VAL A 940 18.47 -27.51 -7.19
CA VAL A 940 18.97 -28.53 -8.12
C VAL A 940 17.82 -29.41 -8.62
N TRP A 941 17.77 -29.64 -9.94
CA TRP A 941 16.86 -30.59 -10.60
C TRP A 941 17.70 -31.64 -11.32
N ASN A 942 17.39 -32.93 -11.15
CA ASN A 942 18.01 -34.00 -11.94
C ASN A 942 17.01 -35.11 -12.32
N ALA A 943 17.37 -35.97 -13.27
CA ALA A 943 16.62 -37.15 -13.64
C ALA A 943 17.57 -38.34 -13.84
N VAL A 944 17.23 -39.46 -13.22
CA VAL A 944 18.00 -40.70 -13.30
C VAL A 944 17.16 -41.77 -13.99
N ILE A 945 17.79 -42.51 -14.89
CA ILE A 945 17.13 -43.49 -15.74
C ILE A 945 17.79 -44.84 -15.53
N ALA A 946 16.97 -45.87 -15.31
CA ALA A 946 17.41 -47.26 -15.27
C ALA A 946 16.76 -48.06 -16.39
N ARG A 947 17.56 -48.89 -17.08
CA ARG A 947 17.10 -49.80 -18.13
C ARG A 947 17.46 -51.24 -17.77
N GLY A 948 16.48 -52.12 -17.79
CA GLY A 948 16.65 -53.52 -17.40
C GLY A 948 16.56 -53.73 -15.89
N GLN A 949 16.28 -54.97 -15.50
CA GLN A 949 15.84 -55.30 -14.15
C GLN A 949 16.92 -55.09 -13.08
N ASP A 950 18.21 -55.33 -13.41
CA ASP A 950 19.31 -55.14 -12.49
C ASP A 950 19.56 -53.66 -12.15
N GLN A 951 19.48 -52.77 -13.16
CA GLN A 951 19.60 -51.32 -12.94
C GLN A 951 18.39 -50.74 -12.20
N MET A 952 17.19 -51.28 -12.44
CA MET A 952 16.00 -50.86 -11.71
C MET A 952 16.10 -51.23 -10.23
N THR A 953 16.61 -52.42 -9.90
CA THR A 953 16.86 -52.81 -8.50
C THR A 953 17.85 -51.88 -7.82
N ALA A 954 18.89 -51.41 -8.53
CA ALA A 954 19.83 -50.42 -7.99
C ALA A 954 19.18 -49.05 -7.67
N MET A 955 18.02 -48.73 -8.26
CA MET A 955 17.26 -47.50 -7.96
C MET A 955 16.52 -47.55 -6.63
N ASP A 956 16.45 -48.70 -5.94
CA ASP A 956 15.85 -48.79 -4.60
C ASP A 956 16.58 -47.88 -3.59
N MET A 957 17.89 -47.66 -3.76
CA MET A 957 18.65 -46.70 -2.93
C MET A 957 18.15 -45.26 -3.06
N ARG A 958 17.47 -44.90 -4.17
CA ARG A 958 16.85 -43.60 -4.42
C ARG A 958 15.36 -43.56 -4.07
N ARG A 959 14.73 -44.72 -3.81
CA ARG A 959 13.34 -44.85 -3.37
C ARG A 959 13.25 -44.87 -1.83
N ASN A 960 13.97 -43.95 -1.20
CA ASN A 960 14.12 -43.84 0.25
C ASN A 960 13.42 -42.54 0.75
N GLY A 961 13.26 -42.32 2.06
CA GLY A 961 12.60 -41.16 2.66
C GLY A 961 11.16 -41.45 3.07
N LYS A 962 10.25 -40.48 2.90
CA LYS A 962 8.80 -40.68 3.07
C LYS A 962 8.12 -40.92 1.74
N LEU A 963 7.32 -41.98 1.66
CA LEU A 963 6.42 -42.23 0.57
C LEU A 963 5.14 -41.39 0.76
N VAL A 964 4.99 -40.34 -0.04
CA VAL A 964 3.83 -39.42 0.05
C VAL A 964 2.72 -39.76 -0.95
N PHE A 965 3.03 -40.61 -1.93
CA PHE A 965 2.03 -41.15 -2.86
C PHE A 965 2.50 -42.49 -3.41
N GLN A 966 1.57 -43.44 -3.51
CA GLN A 966 1.78 -44.73 -4.17
C GLN A 966 0.55 -45.10 -5.00
N ARG A 967 0.77 -45.59 -6.21
CA ARG A 967 -0.30 -46.07 -7.09
C ARG A 967 -0.97 -47.32 -6.50
N SER A 968 -2.30 -47.30 -6.45
CA SER A 968 -3.10 -48.41 -5.96
C SER A 968 -2.92 -49.69 -6.78
N LYS A 969 -2.89 -50.84 -6.10
CA LYS A 969 -2.86 -52.16 -6.73
C LYS A 969 -4.23 -52.39 -7.39
N LYS A 970 -4.25 -52.58 -8.72
CA LYS A 970 -5.45 -52.98 -9.45
C LYS A 970 -5.64 -54.49 -9.40
#